data_AF-A0A7H8L4J2-F1
#
_entry.id   AF-A0A7H8L4J2-F1
#
_cell.length_a   1.000
_cell.length_b   1.000
_cell.length_c   1.000
_cell.angle_alpha   90.00
_cell.angle_beta   90.00
_cell.angle_gamma   90.00
#
_symmetry.space_group_name_H-M   'P 1'
#
loop_
_entity.id
_entity.type
_entity.pdbx_description
1 polymer ?
#
loop_
_entity_poly.entity_id
_entity_poly.type
_entity_poly.pdbx_seq_one_letter_code
_entity_poly.pdbx_strand_id
1 'polypeptide(L)'
;MHAPNRRATAVGAAALLLATAAVAAVPSSASAANILTNPGFETGSLSGWTCSGGLGSVVSTPVHGGSKALAGAASASDNAKCVQTVAVQPNTTYSLSSWVRGNYVYLGVTGGTSTWTPSASDWKQLTVSFTTGASQTTAEVYLNGWFGQGTYYADDISLDGPGGGTPDTQAPTAPTGLTATATAATQVSLSWGASTDNVAVTGYDVYRNGTLVTTVTGTSATVTGLTASTAYTFTVKAHDAAGNASAASNSLAVTTPAGGDQQAPTAPTGLTATATAATQVSLSWGASTDNVGVTAYDVYRNGTLAASVTGTTATVTGLTASTAYTFTVKARDAAGNASAASNSLAVTTPPTTTPSGFKQAAPYLYNGWGNPPSPTTVMNATGIKWFTLAFVLAQNGCNPTWDSQRPLLNGVDQQTINAVRAAGGDVVPSFGGWSGNKLGPNCADATALAGAYQKVIDAYNLKAIDIDIENTDEFENYTVQDRILNALKIVKQKNPGIKTIVTFGTATSGPTADGNRLIEQSKALGADIDVFTIMPFDFGNASTDMYAATISAANGLKNKLKSVYGWDDATAYAHLGISGMNGLSDNNETTTVANWTAIRDWANTNHIARLAFWSVNRDRGCAGGGLQETCSGIAQSDWQFTSITAGFTG
;
A
#
# COMPACT_ATOMS: atom_id res chain seq x y z
N MET A 1 40.76 45.51 -18.97
CA MET A 1 40.11 46.44 -18.02
C MET A 1 40.30 45.89 -16.61
N HIS A 2 40.94 46.69 -15.75
CA HIS A 2 40.87 46.75 -14.26
C HIS A 2 41.15 45.50 -13.40
N ALA A 3 42.02 45.72 -12.40
CA ALA A 3 42.72 44.78 -11.51
C ALA A 3 41.95 44.53 -10.18
N PRO A 4 42.58 44.08 -9.05
CA PRO A 4 43.19 42.78 -8.70
C PRO A 4 42.70 42.24 -7.31
N ASN A 5 43.08 41.02 -6.88
CA ASN A 5 43.64 40.72 -5.53
C ASN A 5 43.71 39.21 -5.13
N ARG A 6 44.95 38.76 -4.83
CA ARG A 6 45.43 38.08 -3.59
C ARG A 6 44.72 36.78 -3.14
N ARG A 7 45.36 35.61 -2.92
CA ARG A 7 46.49 35.23 -2.01
C ARG A 7 46.86 33.75 -2.33
N ALA A 8 48.14 33.42 -2.57
CA ALA A 8 49.12 32.87 -1.63
C ALA A 8 48.91 31.39 -1.17
N THR A 9 49.64 30.51 -1.87
CA THR A 9 50.43 29.33 -1.41
C THR A 9 50.28 28.76 0.01
N ALA A 10 50.08 27.44 0.11
CA ALA A 10 50.88 26.53 0.96
C ALA A 10 50.62 25.05 0.57
N VAL A 11 51.62 24.39 -0.02
CA VAL A 11 51.65 22.92 -0.17
C VAL A 11 52.40 22.39 1.05
N GLY A 12 51.66 21.77 1.98
CA GLY A 12 52.21 21.10 3.15
C GLY A 12 52.39 19.61 2.87
N ALA A 13 53.64 19.15 2.80
CA ALA A 13 53.99 17.75 2.85
C ALA A 13 53.72 17.20 4.25
N ALA A 14 52.80 16.25 4.38
CA ALA A 14 52.60 15.48 5.61
C ALA A 14 53.32 14.14 5.46
N ALA A 15 54.46 14.02 6.15
CA ALA A 15 55.18 12.78 6.35
C ALA A 15 54.33 11.82 7.19
N LEU A 16 54.02 10.64 6.63
CA LEU A 16 53.36 9.57 7.35
C LEU A 16 54.41 8.86 8.22
N LEU A 17 54.35 9.08 9.53
CA LEU A 17 55.14 8.38 10.53
C LEU A 17 54.83 6.88 10.48
N LEU A 18 55.81 6.08 10.08
CA LEU A 18 55.86 4.64 10.40
C LEU A 18 56.14 4.50 11.90
N ALA A 19 55.08 4.36 12.69
CA ALA A 19 55.19 3.80 14.02
C ALA A 19 55.42 2.29 13.88
N THR A 20 56.68 1.86 13.97
CA THR A 20 57.01 0.47 14.29
C THR A 20 56.51 0.20 15.71
N ALA A 21 55.30 -0.36 15.82
CA ALA A 21 54.89 -1.05 17.04
C ALA A 21 55.78 -2.29 17.17
N ALA A 22 56.89 -2.14 17.88
CA ALA A 22 57.54 -3.27 18.51
C ALA A 22 56.51 -3.84 19.49
N VAL A 23 55.77 -4.87 19.04
CA VAL A 23 55.00 -5.72 19.93
C VAL A 23 56.04 -6.36 20.83
N ALA A 24 56.17 -5.82 22.04
CA ALA A 24 56.73 -6.57 23.14
C ALA A 24 55.89 -7.84 23.19
N ALA A 25 56.49 -8.97 22.83
CA ALA A 25 55.93 -10.28 23.12
C ALA A 25 55.83 -10.34 24.65
N VAL A 26 54.70 -9.92 25.19
CA VAL A 26 54.23 -10.40 26.46
C VAL A 26 54.22 -11.91 26.27
N PRO A 27 54.95 -12.72 27.06
CA PRO A 27 54.73 -14.14 27.00
C PRO A 27 53.25 -14.33 27.33
N SER A 28 52.47 -14.66 26.31
CA SER A 28 51.17 -15.25 26.51
C SER A 28 51.45 -16.43 27.43
N SER A 29 50.96 -16.39 28.66
CA SER A 29 50.82 -17.57 29.49
C SER A 29 49.83 -18.47 28.75
N ALA A 30 50.36 -19.24 27.80
CA ALA A 30 49.64 -20.32 27.17
C ALA A 30 49.35 -21.31 28.30
N SER A 31 48.14 -21.22 28.83
CA SER A 31 47.57 -22.25 29.69
C SER A 31 47.46 -23.49 28.83
N ALA A 32 48.27 -24.50 29.10
CA ALA A 32 48.10 -25.80 28.49
C ALA A 32 46.89 -26.46 29.16
N ALA A 33 46.14 -27.27 28.40
CA ALA A 33 45.08 -28.09 28.98
C ALA A 33 45.66 -28.90 30.17
N ASN A 34 44.92 -28.89 31.29
CA ASN A 34 45.28 -29.56 32.53
C ASN A 34 45.89 -30.95 32.28
N ILE A 35 47.16 -31.14 32.64
CA ILE A 35 47.91 -32.36 32.27
C ILE A 35 47.67 -33.55 33.21
N LEU A 36 46.79 -33.39 34.19
CA LEU A 36 46.40 -34.47 35.10
C LEU A 36 45.35 -35.38 34.46
N THR A 37 45.46 -36.68 34.72
CA THR A 37 44.43 -37.65 34.42
C THR A 37 43.35 -37.59 35.49
N ASN A 38 42.08 -37.60 35.06
CA ASN A 38 40.90 -37.64 35.93
C ASN A 38 40.92 -36.57 37.05
N PRO A 39 41.16 -35.29 36.73
CA PRO A 39 41.39 -34.22 37.71
C PRO A 39 40.17 -33.84 38.57
N GLY A 40 38.95 -34.12 38.09
CA GLY A 40 37.70 -33.94 38.85
C GLY A 40 37.07 -35.27 39.28
N PHE A 41 37.77 -36.40 39.16
CA PHE A 41 37.27 -37.74 39.55
C PHE A 41 35.96 -38.20 38.86
N GLU A 42 35.54 -37.52 37.79
CA GLU A 42 34.28 -37.78 37.07
C GLU A 42 34.17 -39.17 36.43
N THR A 43 35.29 -39.89 36.30
CA THR A 43 35.27 -41.31 35.89
C THR A 43 34.61 -42.23 36.93
N GLY A 44 34.30 -41.73 38.13
CA GLY A 44 33.74 -42.50 39.24
C GLY A 44 34.76 -43.43 39.92
N SER A 45 36.05 -43.28 39.61
CA SER A 45 37.15 -44.06 40.17
C SER A 45 38.35 -43.16 40.46
N LEU A 46 39.34 -43.68 41.20
CA LEU A 46 40.63 -43.00 41.42
C LEU A 46 41.60 -43.21 40.24
N SER A 47 41.12 -43.47 39.03
CA SER A 47 42.01 -43.68 37.87
C SER A 47 43.03 -42.56 37.73
N GLY A 48 44.31 -42.90 37.63
CA GLY A 48 45.44 -41.95 37.60
C GLY A 48 45.96 -41.47 38.96
N TRP A 49 45.23 -41.73 40.05
CA TRP A 49 45.59 -41.33 41.41
C TRP A 49 45.86 -42.54 42.32
N THR A 50 46.89 -42.44 43.16
CA THR A 50 47.22 -43.46 44.16
C THR A 50 47.12 -42.86 45.55
N CYS A 51 46.28 -43.43 46.41
CA CYS A 51 46.07 -42.96 47.78
C CYS A 51 46.65 -43.92 48.82
N SER A 52 47.40 -43.40 49.80
CA SER A 52 48.00 -44.19 50.88
C SER A 52 46.95 -44.93 51.70
N GLY A 53 47.32 -46.14 52.15
CA GLY A 53 46.48 -46.98 53.01
C GLY A 53 45.14 -47.42 52.39
N GLY A 54 44.90 -47.18 51.10
CA GLY A 54 43.58 -47.38 50.49
C GLY A 54 42.52 -46.41 51.01
N LEU A 55 42.93 -45.27 51.57
CA LEU A 55 42.07 -44.31 52.27
C LEU A 55 41.42 -43.28 51.34
N GLY A 56 41.64 -43.38 50.04
CA GLY A 56 40.99 -42.55 49.03
C GLY A 56 39.72 -43.21 48.51
N SER A 57 38.69 -42.41 48.25
CA SER A 57 37.48 -42.82 47.55
C SER A 57 36.92 -41.68 46.70
N VAL A 58 36.04 -42.00 45.76
CA VAL A 58 35.30 -40.99 44.98
C VAL A 58 33.88 -40.87 45.52
N VAL A 59 33.46 -39.65 45.84
CA VAL A 59 32.13 -39.36 46.39
C VAL A 59 31.30 -38.55 45.40
N SER A 60 29.97 -38.59 45.52
CA SER A 60 29.05 -37.71 44.78
C SER A 60 28.55 -36.51 45.59
N THR A 61 28.95 -36.42 46.87
CA THR A 61 28.75 -35.26 47.72
C THR A 61 29.72 -35.32 48.90
N PRO A 62 30.37 -34.21 49.28
CA PRO A 62 30.36 -32.92 48.59
C PRO A 62 31.17 -32.95 47.27
N VAL A 63 30.80 -32.08 46.33
CA VAL A 63 31.46 -31.88 45.02
C VAL A 63 31.54 -30.37 44.78
N HIS A 64 32.60 -29.88 44.12
CA HIS A 64 32.75 -28.48 43.73
C HIS A 64 32.31 -28.28 42.28
N GLY A 65 32.90 -29.05 41.36
CA GLY A 65 32.61 -29.06 39.94
C GLY A 65 32.20 -30.45 39.49
N GLY A 66 31.30 -30.55 38.51
CA GLY A 66 30.85 -31.86 38.02
C GLY A 66 29.99 -32.64 39.02
N SER A 67 30.19 -33.96 39.09
CA SER A 67 29.36 -34.91 39.84
C SER A 67 30.13 -35.75 40.84
N LYS A 68 31.46 -35.65 40.88
CA LYS A 68 32.35 -36.46 41.70
C LYS A 68 33.47 -35.62 42.32
N ALA A 69 34.00 -36.08 43.45
CA ALA A 69 35.18 -35.50 44.08
C ALA A 69 35.98 -36.57 44.82
N LEU A 70 37.25 -36.29 45.12
CA LEU A 70 38.06 -37.13 46.01
C LEU A 70 37.63 -36.93 47.46
N ALA A 71 37.54 -38.04 48.20
CA ALA A 71 37.47 -38.07 49.65
C ALA A 71 38.65 -38.88 50.21
N GLY A 72 39.55 -38.24 50.96
CA GLY A 72 40.68 -38.88 51.64
C GLY A 72 40.44 -39.00 53.14
N ALA A 73 40.25 -40.22 53.64
CA ALA A 73 39.90 -40.52 55.02
C ALA A 73 41.13 -40.60 55.94
N ALA A 74 41.70 -39.46 56.34
CA ALA A 74 42.86 -39.42 57.22
C ALA A 74 42.58 -40.07 58.59
N SER A 75 43.54 -40.85 59.08
CA SER A 75 43.47 -41.58 60.34
C SER A 75 44.59 -41.14 61.29
N ALA A 76 44.66 -41.70 62.50
CA ALA A 76 45.75 -41.40 63.43
C ALA A 76 47.14 -41.85 62.93
N SER A 77 47.20 -42.85 62.04
CA SER A 77 48.44 -43.45 61.54
C SER A 77 48.77 -43.12 60.08
N ASP A 78 47.86 -42.48 59.34
CA ASP A 78 48.03 -42.16 57.93
C ASP A 78 47.27 -40.86 57.58
N ASN A 79 47.89 -39.96 56.82
CA ASN A 79 47.30 -38.68 56.41
C ASN A 79 46.46 -38.75 55.12
N ALA A 80 46.23 -39.97 54.60
CA ALA A 80 45.48 -40.26 53.37
C ALA A 80 46.02 -39.47 52.17
N LYS A 81 47.35 -39.52 51.95
CA LYS A 81 48.01 -38.83 50.84
C LYS A 81 47.63 -39.49 49.51
N CYS A 82 47.06 -38.70 48.61
CA CYS A 82 46.76 -39.08 47.23
C CYS A 82 47.73 -38.39 46.28
N VAL A 83 48.36 -39.15 45.40
CA VAL A 83 49.39 -38.68 44.47
C VAL A 83 49.07 -39.03 43.03
N GLN A 84 49.58 -38.23 42.09
CA GLN A 84 49.63 -38.54 40.66
C GLN A 84 50.97 -38.08 40.07
N THR A 85 51.65 -38.99 39.37
CA THR A 85 52.89 -38.69 38.65
C THR A 85 52.58 -38.36 37.20
N VAL A 86 53.02 -37.19 36.74
CA VAL A 86 52.81 -36.69 35.38
C VAL A 86 54.14 -36.42 34.66
N ALA A 87 54.11 -36.50 33.34
CA ALA A 87 55.24 -36.10 32.49
C ALA A 87 55.30 -34.57 32.36
N VAL A 88 56.46 -33.99 32.62
CA VAL A 88 56.73 -32.55 32.56
C VAL A 88 57.96 -32.29 31.68
N GLN A 89 58.12 -31.06 31.23
CA GLN A 89 59.27 -30.60 30.47
C GLN A 89 60.34 -30.03 31.43
N PRO A 90 61.64 -30.20 31.15
CA PRO A 90 62.71 -29.58 31.93
C PRO A 90 62.66 -28.03 31.89
N ASN A 91 63.19 -27.36 32.93
CA ASN A 91 63.28 -25.89 33.04
C ASN A 91 61.95 -25.15 32.80
N THR A 92 60.83 -25.77 33.12
CA THR A 92 59.49 -25.26 32.79
C THR A 92 58.71 -24.95 34.05
N THR A 93 58.04 -23.81 34.07
CA THR A 93 57.20 -23.39 35.18
C THR A 93 55.77 -23.91 34.99
N TYR A 94 55.24 -24.52 36.05
CA TYR A 94 53.89 -25.05 36.13
C TYR A 94 53.10 -24.36 37.24
N SER A 95 51.78 -24.30 37.09
CA SER A 95 50.85 -23.89 38.15
C SER A 95 49.96 -25.06 38.56
N LEU A 96 49.98 -25.43 39.83
CA LEU A 96 49.16 -26.48 40.42
C LEU A 96 48.09 -25.84 41.30
N SER A 97 46.82 -26.20 41.08
CA SER A 97 45.70 -25.75 41.90
C SER A 97 44.71 -26.88 42.20
N SER A 98 43.94 -26.75 43.28
CA SER A 98 42.83 -27.65 43.62
C SER A 98 41.84 -26.94 44.52
N TRP A 99 40.55 -27.22 44.33
CA TRP A 99 39.52 -26.88 45.30
C TRP A 99 39.51 -27.91 46.41
N VAL A 100 39.69 -27.47 47.65
CA VAL A 100 39.75 -28.37 48.81
C VAL A 100 38.72 -28.01 49.88
N ARG A 101 38.29 -29.01 50.65
CA ARG A 101 37.37 -28.85 51.78
C ARG A 101 37.78 -29.79 52.91
N GLY A 102 37.71 -29.34 54.16
CA GLY A 102 38.10 -30.11 55.34
C GLY A 102 39.16 -29.41 56.20
N ASN A 103 39.66 -30.13 57.20
CA ASN A 103 40.63 -29.61 58.17
C ASN A 103 42.05 -30.01 57.76
N TYR A 104 42.97 -29.04 57.76
CA TYR A 104 44.39 -29.23 57.44
C TYR A 104 44.65 -29.95 56.11
N VAL A 105 44.12 -29.40 55.02
CA VAL A 105 44.28 -29.96 53.67
C VAL A 105 45.49 -29.32 52.98
N TYR A 106 46.39 -30.15 52.46
CA TYR A 106 47.62 -29.77 51.78
C TYR A 106 47.52 -30.05 50.28
N LEU A 107 48.15 -29.20 49.47
CA LEU A 107 48.38 -29.38 48.04
C LEU A 107 49.86 -29.11 47.76
N GLY A 108 50.53 -29.97 47.00
CA GLY A 108 51.92 -29.72 46.65
C GLY A 108 52.50 -30.67 45.61
N VAL A 109 53.80 -30.50 45.39
CA VAL A 109 54.62 -31.36 44.53
C VAL A 109 55.65 -32.06 45.41
N THR A 110 55.76 -33.39 45.30
CA THR A 110 56.70 -34.17 46.12
C THR A 110 58.14 -33.68 45.87
N GLY A 111 58.84 -33.32 46.94
CA GLY A 111 60.19 -32.74 46.88
C GLY A 111 60.25 -31.27 46.45
N GLY A 112 59.09 -30.61 46.26
CA GLY A 112 58.97 -29.24 45.77
C GLY A 112 58.13 -28.33 46.67
N THR A 113 57.42 -27.38 46.05
CA THR A 113 56.58 -26.40 46.75
C THR A 113 55.26 -27.02 47.21
N SER A 114 54.72 -26.50 48.32
CA SER A 114 53.42 -26.91 48.86
C SER A 114 52.70 -25.75 49.56
N THR A 115 51.38 -25.86 49.68
CA THR A 115 50.50 -24.92 50.41
C THR A 115 49.42 -25.71 51.15
N TRP A 116 48.73 -25.08 52.10
CA TRP A 116 47.69 -25.73 52.89
C TRP A 116 46.67 -24.76 53.49
N THR A 117 45.55 -25.28 53.96
CA THR A 117 44.53 -24.52 54.71
C THR A 117 44.21 -25.19 56.05
N PRO A 118 44.14 -24.44 57.17
CA PRO A 118 43.88 -25.02 58.50
C PRO A 118 42.46 -25.56 58.66
N SER A 119 41.49 -24.88 58.07
CA SER A 119 40.11 -25.35 57.98
C SER A 119 39.43 -24.71 56.78
N ALA A 120 38.63 -25.49 56.07
CA ALA A 120 37.80 -25.07 54.95
C ALA A 120 36.42 -25.73 55.12
N SER A 121 35.48 -25.01 55.76
CA SER A 121 34.11 -25.46 55.98
C SER A 121 33.31 -25.59 54.67
N ASP A 122 33.69 -24.79 53.68
CA ASP A 122 33.26 -24.85 52.28
C ASP A 122 34.50 -24.92 51.36
N TRP A 123 34.29 -25.15 50.07
CA TRP A 123 35.36 -25.29 49.08
C TRP A 123 36.25 -24.04 49.02
N LYS A 124 37.55 -24.26 49.10
CA LYS A 124 38.58 -23.21 49.01
C LYS A 124 39.66 -23.64 48.04
N GLN A 125 40.00 -22.77 47.08
CA GLN A 125 41.09 -23.07 46.16
C GLN A 125 42.45 -22.86 46.82
N LEU A 126 43.33 -23.84 46.64
CA LEU A 126 44.75 -23.75 46.92
C LEU A 126 45.50 -23.70 45.59
N THR A 127 46.58 -22.91 45.53
CA THR A 127 47.44 -22.79 44.34
C THR A 127 48.90 -22.69 44.75
N VAL A 128 49.77 -23.40 44.03
CA VAL A 128 51.23 -23.29 44.10
C VAL A 128 51.82 -23.24 42.70
N SER A 129 52.99 -22.62 42.56
CA SER A 129 53.78 -22.70 41.33
C SER A 129 55.11 -23.40 41.63
N PHE A 130 55.62 -24.13 40.64
CA PHE A 130 56.94 -24.76 40.69
C PHE A 130 57.61 -24.73 39.32
N THR A 131 58.94 -24.74 39.30
CA THR A 131 59.74 -24.83 38.08
C THR A 131 60.53 -26.13 38.11
N THR A 132 60.43 -26.93 37.06
CA THR A 132 61.14 -28.21 36.95
C THR A 132 62.64 -28.01 36.78
N GLY A 133 63.44 -28.92 37.33
CA GLY A 133 64.90 -28.92 37.16
C GLY A 133 65.32 -29.17 35.70
N ALA A 134 66.59 -28.88 35.40
CA ALA A 134 67.15 -28.94 34.04
C ALA A 134 67.13 -30.34 33.39
N SER A 135 66.96 -31.39 34.18
CA SER A 135 66.85 -32.78 33.72
C SER A 135 65.56 -33.46 34.19
N GLN A 136 64.62 -32.70 34.76
CA GLN A 136 63.39 -33.26 35.33
C GLN A 136 62.33 -33.43 34.25
N THR A 137 61.93 -34.68 34.01
CA THR A 137 60.91 -35.06 33.02
C THR A 137 59.62 -35.59 33.63
N THR A 138 59.56 -35.70 34.96
CA THR A 138 58.37 -36.12 35.72
C THR A 138 58.17 -35.25 36.96
N ALA A 139 56.92 -35.04 37.37
CA ALA A 139 56.55 -34.42 38.64
C ALA A 139 55.43 -35.24 39.30
N GLU A 140 55.54 -35.49 40.61
CA GLU A 140 54.49 -36.12 41.41
C GLU A 140 53.76 -35.04 42.21
N VAL A 141 52.50 -34.78 41.87
CA VAL A 141 51.63 -33.87 42.62
C VAL A 141 50.87 -34.65 43.70
N TYR A 142 50.51 -33.98 44.79
CA TYR A 142 49.81 -34.61 45.89
C TYR A 142 48.79 -33.71 46.59
N LEU A 143 47.82 -34.39 47.19
CA LEU A 143 46.90 -33.87 48.19
C LEU A 143 46.97 -34.76 49.44
N ASN A 144 46.83 -34.18 50.64
CA ASN A 144 46.67 -34.96 51.87
C ASN A 144 45.95 -34.16 52.94
N GLY A 145 45.35 -34.88 53.90
CA GLY A 145 44.83 -34.30 55.14
C GLY A 145 45.91 -34.25 56.21
N TRP A 146 45.50 -34.19 57.46
CA TRP A 146 46.39 -34.33 58.62
C TRP A 146 45.97 -35.48 59.52
N PHE A 147 46.94 -36.08 60.20
CA PHE A 147 46.72 -37.21 61.08
C PHE A 147 45.62 -36.91 62.12
N GLY A 148 44.63 -37.80 62.18
CA GLY A 148 43.52 -37.73 63.11
C GLY A 148 42.50 -36.60 62.87
N GLN A 149 42.56 -35.88 61.75
CA GLN A 149 41.64 -34.77 61.44
C GLN A 149 40.40 -35.18 60.62
N GLY A 150 40.27 -36.46 60.29
CA GLY A 150 39.13 -36.99 59.55
C GLY A 150 39.22 -36.77 58.03
N THR A 151 38.10 -36.94 57.34
CA THR A 151 38.05 -36.88 55.87
C THR A 151 38.26 -35.48 55.32
N TYR A 152 39.17 -35.33 54.36
CA TYR A 152 39.26 -34.15 53.50
C TYR A 152 38.67 -34.46 52.12
N TYR A 153 38.28 -33.41 51.41
CA TYR A 153 37.81 -33.50 50.03
C TYR A 153 38.64 -32.62 49.11
N ALA A 154 38.84 -33.07 47.88
CA ALA A 154 39.52 -32.32 46.84
C ALA A 154 38.82 -32.53 45.49
N ASP A 155 38.78 -31.48 44.69
CA ASP A 155 38.10 -31.48 43.40
C ASP A 155 38.75 -30.48 42.43
N ASP A 156 38.44 -30.63 41.15
CA ASP A 156 38.89 -29.78 40.05
C ASP A 156 40.40 -29.48 40.12
N ILE A 157 41.24 -30.51 40.29
CA ILE A 157 42.70 -30.33 40.38
C ILE A 157 43.22 -29.91 39.02
N SER A 158 43.92 -28.78 38.92
CA SER A 158 44.57 -28.36 37.67
C SER A 158 46.08 -28.29 37.80
N LEU A 159 46.79 -28.95 36.90
CA LEU A 159 48.20 -28.70 36.66
C LEU A 159 48.37 -28.11 35.26
N ASP A 160 48.66 -26.82 35.22
CA ASP A 160 48.80 -26.03 34.00
C ASP A 160 50.28 -25.89 33.61
N GLY A 161 50.61 -26.35 32.40
CA GLY A 161 51.92 -26.24 31.75
C GLY A 161 52.10 -27.32 30.65
N PRO A 162 53.12 -27.20 29.77
CA PRO A 162 53.27 -28.12 28.63
C PRO A 162 53.56 -29.55 29.10
N GLY A 163 52.84 -30.54 28.53
CA GLY A 163 53.05 -31.96 28.85
C GLY A 163 54.39 -32.49 28.34
N GLY A 164 54.96 -33.48 29.03
CA GLY A 164 56.30 -34.04 28.78
C GLY A 164 56.46 -34.98 27.58
N GLY A 165 55.57 -34.94 26.57
CA GLY A 165 55.66 -35.79 25.37
C GLY A 165 56.65 -35.25 24.32
N THR A 166 57.19 -36.13 23.46
CA THR A 166 57.87 -35.68 22.23
C THR A 166 56.89 -34.90 21.36
N PRO A 167 57.23 -33.70 20.85
CA PRO A 167 56.34 -32.96 19.96
C PRO A 167 55.93 -33.82 18.77
N ASP A 168 54.62 -33.98 18.57
CA ASP A 168 54.10 -34.62 17.37
C ASP A 168 54.30 -33.68 16.18
N THR A 169 55.02 -34.15 15.18
CA THR A 169 55.43 -33.36 14.00
C THR A 169 54.92 -33.96 12.70
N GLN A 170 54.22 -35.09 12.78
CA GLN A 170 53.68 -35.76 11.60
C GLN A 170 52.27 -35.24 11.35
N ALA A 171 52.01 -34.84 10.10
CA ALA A 171 50.68 -34.39 9.71
C ALA A 171 49.77 -35.57 9.36
N PRO A 172 48.44 -35.42 9.57
CA PRO A 172 47.47 -36.39 9.10
C PRO A 172 47.54 -36.66 7.58
N THR A 173 47.01 -37.80 7.14
CA THR A 173 46.80 -38.06 5.71
C THR A 173 45.76 -37.10 5.13
N ALA A 174 45.85 -36.78 3.84
CA ALA A 174 44.83 -35.98 3.17
C ALA A 174 43.46 -36.70 3.18
N PRO A 175 42.33 -36.00 3.40
CA PRO A 175 41.01 -36.58 3.24
C PRO A 175 40.79 -37.08 1.81
N THR A 176 40.18 -38.25 1.65
CA THR A 176 39.94 -38.87 0.33
C THR A 176 38.47 -38.82 -0.05
N GLY A 177 38.13 -38.98 -1.34
CA GLY A 177 36.74 -39.16 -1.78
C GLY A 177 35.81 -37.98 -1.46
N LEU A 178 36.28 -36.74 -1.56
CA LEU A 178 35.41 -35.58 -1.34
C LEU A 178 34.27 -35.59 -2.37
N THR A 179 33.05 -35.55 -1.85
CA THR A 179 31.80 -35.39 -2.60
C THR A 179 31.11 -34.10 -2.17
N ALA A 180 30.44 -33.46 -3.11
CA ALA A 180 29.70 -32.22 -2.90
C ALA A 180 28.38 -32.30 -3.64
N THR A 181 27.28 -32.10 -2.91
CA THR A 181 25.93 -32.05 -3.47
C THR A 181 25.32 -30.72 -3.11
N ALA A 182 24.90 -29.94 -4.11
CA ALA A 182 24.15 -28.73 -3.85
C ALA A 182 22.71 -29.11 -3.46
N THR A 183 22.38 -28.95 -2.19
CA THR A 183 21.09 -29.36 -1.60
C THR A 183 20.04 -28.25 -1.66
N ALA A 184 20.45 -27.00 -1.83
CA ALA A 184 19.58 -25.85 -2.09
C ALA A 184 20.33 -24.75 -2.86
N ALA A 185 19.61 -23.73 -3.32
CA ALA A 185 20.20 -22.59 -4.03
C ALA A 185 21.26 -21.80 -3.22
N THR A 186 21.24 -21.93 -1.89
CA THR A 186 22.16 -21.24 -0.98
C THR A 186 22.95 -22.20 -0.09
N GLN A 187 22.96 -23.50 -0.41
CA GLN A 187 23.55 -24.55 0.44
C GLN A 187 24.19 -25.70 -0.36
N VAL A 188 25.34 -26.16 0.12
CA VAL A 188 26.03 -27.38 -0.35
C VAL A 188 26.34 -28.29 0.83
N SER A 189 26.03 -29.58 0.70
CA SER A 189 26.47 -30.63 1.62
C SER A 189 27.69 -31.35 1.08
N LEU A 190 28.67 -31.58 1.95
CA LEU A 190 29.97 -32.17 1.66
C LEU A 190 30.16 -33.44 2.50
N SER A 191 30.81 -34.45 1.93
CA SER A 191 31.25 -35.64 2.66
C SER A 191 32.56 -36.17 2.09
N TRP A 192 33.42 -36.73 2.94
CA TRP A 192 34.73 -37.27 2.59
C TRP A 192 35.08 -38.50 3.42
N GLY A 193 36.12 -39.22 3.04
CA GLY A 193 36.72 -40.32 3.80
C GLY A 193 37.62 -39.80 4.92
N ALA A 194 37.62 -40.52 6.05
CA ALA A 194 38.42 -40.16 7.22
C ALA A 194 39.93 -40.19 6.93
N SER A 195 40.65 -39.24 7.51
CA SER A 195 42.11 -39.21 7.56
C SER A 195 42.63 -40.06 8.72
N THR A 196 43.89 -40.51 8.61
CA THR A 196 44.62 -41.21 9.66
C THR A 196 45.85 -40.41 10.08
N ASP A 197 46.28 -40.59 11.32
CA ASP A 197 47.43 -39.92 11.92
C ASP A 197 48.14 -40.86 12.92
N ASN A 198 49.39 -40.60 13.26
CA ASN A 198 50.18 -41.40 14.23
C ASN A 198 49.71 -41.19 15.68
N VAL A 199 49.11 -40.05 16.01
CA VAL A 199 48.50 -39.80 17.32
C VAL A 199 46.98 -39.75 17.19
N ALA A 200 46.45 -38.72 16.52
CA ALA A 200 45.01 -38.56 16.32
C ALA A 200 44.68 -37.40 15.36
N VAL A 201 43.68 -37.60 14.51
CA VAL A 201 43.02 -36.51 13.78
C VAL A 201 41.97 -35.87 14.68
N THR A 202 42.04 -34.56 14.88
CA THR A 202 41.12 -33.82 15.77
C THR A 202 40.07 -33.02 15.02
N GLY A 203 40.28 -32.72 13.74
CA GLY A 203 39.29 -32.00 12.94
C GLY A 203 39.61 -31.90 11.45
N TYR A 204 38.66 -31.31 10.72
CA TYR A 204 38.71 -31.07 9.29
C TYR A 204 38.32 -29.63 8.98
N ASP A 205 39.20 -28.93 8.28
CA ASP A 205 39.02 -27.57 7.78
C ASP A 205 38.48 -27.60 6.36
N VAL A 206 37.30 -27.00 6.17
CA VAL A 206 36.60 -26.92 4.90
C VAL A 206 36.85 -25.56 4.25
N TYR A 207 37.38 -25.57 3.04
CA TYR A 207 37.68 -24.37 2.29
C TYR A 207 36.72 -24.19 1.12
N ARG A 208 36.21 -22.97 0.94
CA ARG A 208 35.41 -22.52 -0.21
C ARG A 208 36.24 -21.52 -1.00
N ASN A 209 36.50 -21.82 -2.27
CA ASN A 209 37.33 -20.99 -3.16
C ASN A 209 38.69 -20.59 -2.54
N GLY A 210 39.29 -21.51 -1.78
CA GLY A 210 40.57 -21.31 -1.09
C GLY A 210 40.48 -20.64 0.28
N THR A 211 39.31 -20.15 0.70
CA THR A 211 39.11 -19.53 2.02
C THR A 211 38.49 -20.52 3.00
N LEU A 212 39.03 -20.63 4.22
CA LEU A 212 38.45 -21.44 5.29
C LEU A 212 37.05 -20.93 5.63
N VAL A 213 36.04 -21.80 5.59
CA VAL A 213 34.65 -21.44 5.91
C VAL A 213 34.11 -22.10 7.16
N THR A 214 34.60 -23.29 7.51
CA THR A 214 34.20 -23.98 8.74
C THR A 214 35.20 -25.08 9.10
N THR A 215 35.18 -25.49 10.36
CA THR A 215 35.95 -26.60 10.90
C THR A 215 34.99 -27.56 11.59
N VAL A 216 35.11 -28.86 11.30
CA VAL A 216 34.24 -29.91 11.84
C VAL A 216 35.07 -31.08 12.36
N THR A 217 34.57 -31.82 13.35
CA THR A 217 35.24 -33.01 13.89
C THR A 217 34.87 -34.30 13.14
N GLY A 218 33.75 -34.28 12.41
CA GLY A 218 33.27 -35.41 11.60
C GLY A 218 33.70 -35.35 10.13
N THR A 219 33.28 -36.34 9.35
CA THR A 219 33.63 -36.48 7.92
C THR A 219 32.58 -35.90 6.96
N SER A 220 31.83 -34.90 7.42
CA SER A 220 30.84 -34.20 6.62
C SER A 220 30.65 -32.77 7.11
N ALA A 221 30.23 -31.88 6.22
CA ALA A 221 29.90 -30.50 6.55
C ALA A 221 28.79 -29.99 5.64
N THR A 222 28.07 -28.97 6.10
CA THR A 222 27.10 -28.23 5.28
C THR A 222 27.50 -26.76 5.25
N VAL A 223 27.71 -26.23 4.05
CA VAL A 223 28.10 -24.84 3.81
C VAL A 223 26.88 -24.06 3.33
N THR A 224 26.46 -23.07 4.12
CA THR A 224 25.32 -22.19 3.84
C THR A 224 25.77 -20.79 3.41
N GLY A 225 24.82 -19.91 3.08
CA GLY A 225 25.11 -18.53 2.68
C GLY A 225 25.76 -18.42 1.30
N LEU A 226 25.47 -19.37 0.41
CA LEU A 226 25.92 -19.36 -0.97
C LEU A 226 24.94 -18.55 -1.85
N THR A 227 25.41 -18.09 -3.00
CA THR A 227 24.61 -17.44 -4.03
C THR A 227 24.09 -18.51 -5.01
N ALA A 228 22.85 -18.35 -5.46
CA ALA A 228 22.25 -19.22 -6.47
C ALA A 228 23.00 -19.20 -7.81
N SER A 229 22.86 -20.26 -8.61
CA SER A 229 23.46 -20.37 -9.95
C SER A 229 24.97 -20.05 -9.99
N THR A 230 25.69 -20.30 -8.89
CA THR A 230 27.08 -19.89 -8.73
C THR A 230 27.95 -21.13 -8.53
N ALA A 231 29.02 -21.23 -9.31
CA ALA A 231 30.02 -22.28 -9.15
C ALA A 231 30.93 -21.98 -7.96
N TYR A 232 31.03 -22.94 -7.04
CA TYR A 232 31.96 -22.93 -5.91
C TYR A 232 32.90 -24.12 -6.00
N THR A 233 34.13 -23.92 -5.53
CA THR A 233 35.14 -24.98 -5.42
C THR A 233 35.40 -25.30 -3.95
N PHE A 234 35.38 -26.58 -3.60
CA PHE A 234 35.61 -27.05 -2.23
C PHE A 234 36.82 -27.97 -2.13
N THR A 235 37.57 -27.80 -1.03
CA THR A 235 38.65 -28.70 -0.59
C THR A 235 38.60 -28.85 0.92
N VAL A 236 39.09 -29.98 1.44
CA VAL A 236 39.14 -30.25 2.89
C VAL A 236 40.56 -30.63 3.30
N LYS A 237 41.00 -30.18 4.48
CA LYS A 237 42.25 -30.60 5.14
C LYS A 237 41.94 -31.14 6.52
N ALA A 238 42.53 -32.26 6.90
CA ALA A 238 42.57 -32.72 8.28
C ALA A 238 43.69 -32.03 9.08
N HIS A 239 43.48 -31.84 10.38
CA HIS A 239 44.49 -31.42 11.35
C HIS A 239 44.46 -32.26 12.62
N ASP A 240 45.58 -32.27 13.35
CA ASP A 240 45.76 -32.98 14.61
C ASP A 240 45.78 -32.03 15.84
N ALA A 241 46.01 -32.59 17.03
CA ALA A 241 46.10 -31.82 18.27
C ALA A 241 47.38 -30.96 18.38
N ALA A 242 48.43 -31.31 17.63
CA ALA A 242 49.71 -30.59 17.61
C ALA A 242 49.71 -29.42 16.61
N GLY A 243 48.65 -29.30 15.80
CA GLY A 243 48.46 -28.25 14.80
C GLY A 243 49.07 -28.59 13.43
N ASN A 244 49.47 -29.83 13.19
CA ASN A 244 49.93 -30.24 11.87
C ASN A 244 48.72 -30.39 10.93
N ALA A 245 48.83 -29.85 9.72
CA ALA A 245 47.78 -29.90 8.71
C ALA A 245 48.17 -30.79 7.54
N SER A 246 47.26 -31.65 7.12
CA SER A 246 47.41 -32.50 5.93
C SER A 246 47.45 -31.69 4.62
N ALA A 247 47.87 -32.36 3.54
CA ALA A 247 47.58 -31.88 2.19
C ALA A 247 46.06 -31.83 1.94
N ALA A 248 45.63 -30.96 1.02
CA ALA A 248 44.20 -30.84 0.67
C ALA A 248 43.68 -32.12 -0.03
N SER A 249 42.39 -32.40 0.15
CA SER A 249 41.65 -33.36 -0.66
C SER A 249 41.67 -33.02 -2.16
N ASN A 250 41.06 -33.86 -3.00
CA ASN A 250 40.71 -33.45 -4.36
C ASN A 250 39.86 -32.17 -4.32
N SER A 251 40.06 -31.30 -5.30
CA SER A 251 39.26 -30.09 -5.50
C SER A 251 37.98 -30.45 -6.25
N LEU A 252 36.83 -30.05 -5.72
CA LEU A 252 35.53 -30.36 -6.32
C LEU A 252 34.74 -29.09 -6.59
N ALA A 253 34.40 -28.87 -7.86
CA ALA A 253 33.50 -27.81 -8.28
C ALA A 253 32.04 -28.27 -8.20
N VAL A 254 31.18 -27.44 -7.61
CA VAL A 254 29.73 -27.65 -7.56
C VAL A 254 29.03 -26.33 -7.86
N THR A 255 28.00 -26.37 -8.68
CA THR A 255 27.18 -25.18 -8.98
C THR A 255 25.90 -25.28 -8.18
N THR A 256 25.59 -24.24 -7.39
CA THR A 256 24.30 -24.16 -6.69
C THR A 256 23.16 -24.10 -7.72
N PRO A 257 22.02 -24.75 -7.46
CA PRO A 257 20.83 -24.59 -8.28
C PRO A 257 20.42 -23.11 -8.38
N ALA A 258 19.61 -22.79 -9.40
CA ALA A 258 18.90 -21.52 -9.42
C ALA A 258 18.06 -21.38 -8.14
N GLY A 259 18.05 -20.16 -7.59
CA GLY A 259 17.29 -19.80 -6.40
C GLY A 259 16.21 -18.83 -6.80
N GLY A 260 14.99 -19.10 -6.34
CA GLY A 260 13.80 -18.34 -6.68
C GLY A 260 12.64 -19.28 -6.97
N ASP A 261 11.43 -18.76 -6.82
CA ASP A 261 10.28 -19.37 -7.47
C ASP A 261 10.54 -19.39 -8.98
N GLN A 262 10.29 -20.51 -9.62
CA GLN A 262 10.44 -20.68 -11.07
C GLN A 262 9.09 -20.99 -11.73
N GLN A 263 8.06 -21.19 -10.92
CA GLN A 263 6.72 -21.41 -11.39
C GLN A 263 6.08 -20.04 -11.60
N ALA A 264 5.54 -19.83 -12.80
CA ALA A 264 4.81 -18.61 -13.09
C ALA A 264 3.40 -18.67 -12.47
N PRO A 265 2.83 -17.50 -12.09
CA PRO A 265 1.44 -17.42 -11.71
C PRO A 265 0.49 -17.95 -12.80
N THR A 266 -0.71 -18.37 -12.40
CA THR A 266 -1.79 -18.68 -13.35
C THR A 266 -2.19 -17.43 -14.15
N ALA A 267 -2.66 -17.60 -15.38
CA ALA A 267 -3.14 -16.47 -16.17
C ALA A 267 -4.36 -15.81 -15.51
N PRO A 268 -4.45 -14.47 -15.47
CA PRO A 268 -5.65 -13.78 -14.99
C PRO A 268 -6.87 -14.21 -15.81
N THR A 269 -7.99 -14.46 -15.14
CA THR A 269 -9.25 -14.91 -15.79
C THR A 269 -10.31 -13.82 -15.75
N GLY A 270 -11.35 -13.90 -16.59
CA GLY A 270 -12.49 -12.98 -16.53
C GLY A 270 -12.13 -11.52 -16.76
N LEU A 271 -11.18 -11.23 -17.67
CA LEU A 271 -10.85 -9.85 -18.02
C LEU A 271 -12.08 -9.15 -18.59
N THR A 272 -12.45 -8.04 -17.95
CA THR A 272 -13.49 -7.10 -18.37
C THR A 272 -12.87 -5.72 -18.56
N ALA A 273 -13.38 -4.96 -19.52
CA ALA A 273 -12.94 -3.61 -19.81
C ALA A 273 -14.15 -2.74 -20.14
N THR A 274 -14.20 -1.56 -19.53
CA THR A 274 -15.23 -0.55 -19.74
C THR A 274 -14.54 0.75 -20.14
N ALA A 275 -14.85 1.27 -21.33
CA ALA A 275 -14.38 2.58 -21.74
C ALA A 275 -15.21 3.65 -21.01
N THR A 276 -14.66 4.18 -19.91
CA THR A 276 -15.35 5.11 -19.01
C THR A 276 -15.22 6.57 -19.46
N ALA A 277 -14.30 6.89 -20.38
CA ALA A 277 -14.20 8.19 -21.02
C ALA A 277 -13.53 8.09 -22.39
N ALA A 278 -13.56 9.18 -23.17
CA ALA A 278 -12.96 9.25 -24.51
C ALA A 278 -11.45 8.96 -24.52
N THR A 279 -10.77 9.16 -23.39
CA THR A 279 -9.32 9.01 -23.25
C THR A 279 -8.91 7.98 -22.19
N GLN A 280 -9.86 7.19 -21.65
CA GLN A 280 -9.57 6.21 -20.61
C GLN A 280 -10.41 4.93 -20.70
N VAL A 281 -9.82 3.83 -20.25
CA VAL A 281 -10.49 2.53 -20.08
C VAL A 281 -10.20 2.00 -18.68
N SER A 282 -11.23 1.54 -17.98
CA SER A 282 -11.13 0.84 -16.70
C SER A 282 -11.22 -0.67 -16.93
N LEU A 283 -10.34 -1.44 -16.31
CA LEU A 283 -10.21 -2.88 -16.45
C LEU A 283 -10.34 -3.58 -15.09
N SER A 284 -10.90 -4.78 -15.11
CA SER A 284 -11.00 -5.67 -13.94
C SER A 284 -10.83 -7.12 -14.38
N TRP A 285 -10.21 -7.94 -13.54
CA TRP A 285 -9.98 -9.37 -13.78
C TRP A 285 -10.03 -10.19 -12.48
N GLY A 286 -10.13 -11.51 -12.61
CA GLY A 286 -10.00 -12.45 -11.51
C GLY A 286 -8.54 -12.62 -11.09
N ALA A 287 -8.31 -12.76 -9.79
CA ALA A 287 -6.97 -12.93 -9.23
C ALA A 287 -6.30 -14.22 -9.74
N SER A 288 -5.02 -14.11 -10.06
CA SER A 288 -4.13 -15.22 -10.32
C SER A 288 -3.67 -15.87 -9.01
N THR A 289 -3.24 -17.13 -9.12
CA THR A 289 -2.67 -17.92 -8.03
C THR A 289 -1.26 -18.35 -8.38
N ASP A 290 -0.43 -18.51 -7.35
CA ASP A 290 0.97 -18.89 -7.47
C ASP A 290 1.37 -19.69 -6.22
N ASN A 291 2.44 -20.50 -6.29
CA ASN A 291 2.91 -21.33 -5.18
C ASN A 291 3.61 -20.53 -4.07
N VAL A 292 4.14 -19.34 -4.36
CA VAL A 292 4.68 -18.43 -3.34
C VAL A 292 3.79 -17.19 -3.20
N GLY A 293 3.40 -16.58 -4.32
CA GLY A 293 2.46 -15.47 -4.31
C GLY A 293 2.60 -14.51 -5.48
N VAL A 294 1.47 -13.98 -5.93
CA VAL A 294 1.41 -12.96 -6.98
C VAL A 294 1.65 -11.57 -6.36
N THR A 295 2.58 -10.81 -6.93
CA THR A 295 2.94 -9.47 -6.42
C THR A 295 2.42 -8.33 -7.29
N ALA A 296 2.20 -8.57 -8.59
CA ALA A 296 1.73 -7.55 -9.52
C ALA A 296 0.99 -8.13 -10.74
N TYR A 297 0.30 -7.25 -11.46
CA TYR A 297 -0.31 -7.49 -12.75
C TYR A 297 0.13 -6.40 -13.73
N ASP A 298 0.61 -6.84 -14.89
CA ASP A 298 1.01 -6.00 -16.00
C ASP A 298 -0.11 -5.96 -17.05
N VAL A 299 -0.61 -4.76 -17.33
CA VAL A 299 -1.67 -4.50 -18.31
C VAL A 299 -1.05 -4.05 -19.62
N TYR A 300 -1.36 -4.74 -20.70
CA TYR A 300 -0.86 -4.45 -22.04
C TYR A 300 -1.97 -3.84 -22.90
N ARG A 301 -1.66 -2.74 -23.58
CA ARG A 301 -2.49 -2.06 -24.59
C ARG A 301 -1.88 -2.27 -25.96
N ASN A 302 -2.58 -2.94 -26.87
CA ASN A 302 -2.10 -3.28 -28.22
C ASN A 302 -0.71 -3.98 -28.18
N GLY A 303 -0.49 -4.82 -27.17
CA GLY A 303 0.78 -5.53 -26.95
C GLY A 303 1.89 -4.71 -26.27
N THR A 304 1.69 -3.42 -26.00
CA THR A 304 2.65 -2.58 -25.25
C THR A 304 2.23 -2.45 -23.78
N LEU A 305 3.18 -2.54 -22.85
CA LEU A 305 2.91 -2.34 -21.42
C LEU A 305 2.35 -0.93 -21.17
N ALA A 306 1.17 -0.86 -20.56
CA ALA A 306 0.45 0.38 -20.29
C ALA A 306 0.40 0.72 -18.79
N ALA A 307 0.35 -0.29 -17.92
CA ALA A 307 0.34 -0.11 -16.47
C ALA A 307 0.82 -1.38 -15.75
N SER A 308 1.32 -1.22 -14.53
CA SER A 308 1.56 -2.31 -13.58
C SER A 308 0.89 -1.97 -12.25
N VAL A 309 0.10 -2.89 -11.71
CA VAL A 309 -0.71 -2.70 -10.50
C VAL A 309 -0.58 -3.90 -9.56
N THR A 310 -0.80 -3.73 -8.26
CA THR A 310 -0.78 -4.83 -7.29
C THR A 310 -2.15 -5.47 -7.07
N GLY A 311 -3.23 -4.77 -7.42
CA GLY A 311 -4.62 -5.24 -7.33
C GLY A 311 -5.14 -5.84 -8.63
N THR A 312 -6.42 -6.22 -8.63
CA THR A 312 -7.11 -6.85 -9.77
C THR A 312 -7.87 -5.88 -10.66
N THR A 313 -7.53 -4.59 -10.58
CA THR A 313 -8.13 -3.51 -11.39
C THR A 313 -7.06 -2.53 -11.86
N ALA A 314 -7.29 -1.92 -13.02
CA ALA A 314 -6.44 -0.84 -13.53
C ALA A 314 -7.24 0.16 -14.36
N THR A 315 -6.75 1.39 -14.43
CA THR A 315 -7.25 2.41 -15.37
C THR A 315 -6.13 2.81 -16.30
N VAL A 316 -6.34 2.66 -17.61
CA VAL A 316 -5.39 3.08 -18.64
C VAL A 316 -5.89 4.39 -19.25
N THR A 317 -5.11 5.45 -19.10
CA THR A 317 -5.40 6.82 -19.58
C THR A 317 -4.56 7.18 -20.82
N GLY A 318 -4.73 8.39 -21.34
CA GLY A 318 -3.98 8.87 -22.51
C GLY A 318 -4.34 8.15 -23.81
N LEU A 319 -5.55 7.61 -23.88
CA LEU A 319 -6.09 6.97 -25.09
C LEU A 319 -6.65 8.03 -26.04
N THR A 320 -6.72 7.68 -27.31
CA THR A 320 -7.40 8.44 -28.35
C THR A 320 -8.86 8.03 -28.38
N ALA A 321 -9.75 8.99 -28.59
CA ALA A 321 -11.17 8.76 -28.78
C ALA A 321 -11.51 7.91 -30.01
N SER A 322 -12.71 7.29 -30.01
CA SER A 322 -13.23 6.50 -31.13
C SER A 322 -12.22 5.47 -31.67
N THR A 323 -11.34 4.98 -30.80
CA THR A 323 -10.22 4.14 -31.18
C THR A 323 -10.36 2.78 -30.51
N ALA A 324 -10.31 1.73 -31.32
CA ALA A 324 -10.28 0.36 -30.82
C ALA A 324 -8.90 0.08 -30.19
N TYR A 325 -8.91 -0.34 -28.93
CA TYR A 325 -7.76 -0.86 -28.22
C TYR A 325 -7.99 -2.30 -27.83
N THR A 326 -6.93 -3.08 -27.87
CA THR A 326 -6.92 -4.47 -27.39
C THR A 326 -6.15 -4.54 -26.09
N PHE A 327 -6.76 -5.14 -25.07
CA PHE A 327 -6.14 -5.31 -23.76
C PHE A 327 -5.93 -6.77 -23.39
N THR A 328 -4.78 -7.03 -22.75
CA THR A 328 -4.46 -8.28 -22.07
C THR A 328 -3.77 -7.98 -20.75
N VAL A 329 -3.84 -8.92 -19.81
CA VAL A 329 -3.18 -8.80 -18.50
C VAL A 329 -2.33 -10.04 -18.23
N LYS A 330 -1.16 -9.84 -17.64
CA LYS A 330 -0.29 -10.92 -17.12
C LYS A 330 -0.03 -10.70 -15.63
N ALA A 331 -0.04 -11.77 -14.84
CA ALA A 331 0.39 -11.73 -13.45
C ALA A 331 1.91 -11.92 -13.36
N ARG A 332 2.52 -11.33 -12.32
CA ARG A 332 3.92 -11.53 -11.95
C ARG A 332 4.06 -11.83 -10.46
N ASP A 333 5.01 -12.70 -10.13
CA ASP A 333 5.40 -13.02 -8.76
C ASP A 333 6.60 -12.17 -8.28
N ALA A 334 7.08 -12.45 -7.06
CA ALA A 334 8.25 -11.77 -6.50
C ALA A 334 9.59 -12.17 -7.16
N ALA A 335 9.64 -13.35 -7.80
CA ALA A 335 10.81 -13.86 -8.50
C ALA A 335 10.93 -13.32 -9.94
N GLY A 336 9.89 -12.65 -10.44
CA GLY A 336 9.83 -12.06 -11.77
C GLY A 336 9.23 -12.98 -12.84
N ASN A 337 8.68 -14.14 -12.47
CA ASN A 337 8.00 -15.03 -13.42
C ASN A 337 6.69 -14.38 -13.86
N ALA A 338 6.43 -14.41 -15.17
CA ALA A 338 5.21 -13.86 -15.76
C ALA A 338 4.28 -14.96 -16.24
N SER A 339 2.99 -14.84 -15.93
CA SER A 339 1.96 -15.76 -16.42
C SER A 339 1.80 -15.69 -17.95
N ALA A 340 1.10 -16.67 -18.51
CA ALA A 340 0.44 -16.48 -19.80
C ALA A 340 -0.55 -15.29 -19.73
N ALA A 341 -0.84 -14.68 -20.87
CA ALA A 341 -1.80 -13.58 -20.95
C ALA A 341 -3.24 -14.07 -20.68
N SER A 342 -4.08 -13.20 -20.12
CA SER A 342 -5.53 -13.36 -20.08
C SER A 342 -6.13 -13.51 -21.49
N ASN A 343 -7.46 -13.71 -21.58
CA ASN A 343 -8.18 -13.49 -22.83
C ASN A 343 -7.90 -12.06 -23.36
N SER A 344 -7.82 -11.94 -24.68
CA SER A 344 -7.71 -10.65 -25.36
C SER A 344 -9.08 -10.00 -25.44
N LEU A 345 -9.18 -8.73 -25.01
CA LEU A 345 -10.43 -7.99 -25.03
C LEU A 345 -10.28 -6.69 -25.83
N ALA A 346 -11.05 -6.58 -26.91
CA ALA A 346 -11.16 -5.36 -27.69
C ALA A 346 -12.20 -4.43 -27.06
N VAL A 347 -11.84 -3.17 -26.86
CA VAL A 347 -12.72 -2.10 -26.39
C VAL A 347 -12.48 -0.87 -27.25
N THR A 348 -13.56 -0.24 -27.69
CA THR A 348 -13.46 1.03 -28.43
C THR A 348 -13.73 2.16 -27.45
N THR A 349 -12.79 3.10 -27.34
CA THR A 349 -13.03 4.32 -26.57
C THR A 349 -14.20 5.08 -27.21
N PRO A 350 -15.09 5.68 -26.41
CA PRO A 350 -16.12 6.55 -26.96
C PRO A 350 -15.46 7.73 -27.70
N PRO A 351 -16.18 8.38 -28.63
CA PRO A 351 -15.71 9.60 -29.25
C PRO A 351 -15.33 10.64 -28.19
N THR A 352 -14.41 11.56 -28.53
CA THR A 352 -14.23 12.79 -27.78
C THR A 352 -15.57 13.48 -27.92
N THR A 353 -16.38 13.39 -26.87
CA THR A 353 -17.25 14.49 -26.56
C THR A 353 -16.30 15.64 -26.23
N THR A 354 -15.84 16.37 -27.25
CA THR A 354 -15.94 17.82 -27.09
C THR A 354 -17.34 18.03 -26.53
N PRO A 355 -17.56 18.75 -25.44
CA PRO A 355 -18.89 19.24 -25.19
C PRO A 355 -19.24 20.11 -26.42
N SER A 356 -19.78 19.49 -27.47
CA SER A 356 -21.06 19.91 -27.98
C SER A 356 -21.96 19.76 -26.77
N GLY A 357 -21.90 20.78 -25.88
CA GLY A 357 -22.71 20.81 -24.68
C GLY A 357 -24.11 20.45 -25.09
N PHE A 358 -24.83 19.77 -24.22
CA PHE A 358 -26.26 19.82 -24.38
C PHE A 358 -26.64 21.31 -24.45
N LYS A 359 -27.07 21.77 -25.62
CA LYS A 359 -27.32 23.17 -25.94
C LYS A 359 -28.80 23.31 -26.16
N GLN A 360 -29.44 24.06 -25.28
CA GLN A 360 -30.88 24.11 -25.28
C GLN A 360 -31.42 25.51 -25.04
N ALA A 361 -31.93 26.10 -26.12
CA ALA A 361 -32.86 27.23 -26.11
C ALA A 361 -34.28 26.68 -26.01
N ALA A 362 -34.85 26.62 -24.80
CA ALA A 362 -36.18 26.02 -24.57
C ALA A 362 -36.99 26.81 -23.54
N PRO A 363 -37.56 27.96 -23.90
CA PRO A 363 -38.40 28.72 -22.98
C PRO A 363 -39.64 27.92 -22.57
N TYR A 364 -40.20 28.26 -21.40
CA TYR A 364 -41.35 27.55 -20.88
C TYR A 364 -42.61 27.89 -21.67
N LEU A 365 -43.36 26.87 -22.08
CA LEU A 365 -44.70 26.98 -22.65
C LEU A 365 -45.65 26.21 -21.76
N TYR A 366 -46.70 26.88 -21.27
CA TYR A 366 -47.61 26.30 -20.31
C TYR A 366 -49.05 26.23 -20.84
N ASN A 367 -49.60 25.03 -21.00
CA ASN A 367 -50.98 24.88 -21.51
C ASN A 367 -52.07 25.13 -20.45
N GLY A 368 -51.70 25.31 -19.17
CA GLY A 368 -52.64 25.42 -18.06
C GLY A 368 -53.37 26.76 -17.98
N TRP A 369 -52.77 27.86 -18.43
CA TRP A 369 -53.37 29.20 -18.34
C TRP A 369 -52.82 30.23 -19.34
N GLY A 370 -53.24 31.49 -19.22
CA GLY A 370 -52.63 32.66 -19.91
C GLY A 370 -52.70 32.65 -21.43
N ASN A 371 -53.74 32.03 -22.01
CA ASN A 371 -53.95 31.95 -23.46
C ASN A 371 -52.68 31.44 -24.20
N PRO A 372 -52.34 30.15 -24.00
CA PRO A 372 -51.10 29.58 -24.52
C PRO A 372 -51.06 29.75 -26.05
N PRO A 373 -49.99 30.34 -26.60
CA PRO A 373 -49.89 30.50 -28.04
C PRO A 373 -49.71 29.15 -28.72
N SER A 374 -50.12 29.07 -29.99
CA SER A 374 -49.77 27.92 -30.83
C SER A 374 -48.24 27.82 -30.93
N PRO A 375 -47.63 26.67 -30.57
CA PRO A 375 -46.17 26.51 -30.63
C PRO A 375 -45.65 26.70 -32.05
N THR A 376 -46.37 26.24 -33.08
CA THR A 376 -45.94 26.37 -34.48
C THR A 376 -45.94 27.82 -34.95
N THR A 377 -46.87 28.64 -34.46
CA THR A 377 -46.88 30.08 -34.73
C THR A 377 -45.65 30.75 -34.13
N VAL A 378 -45.30 30.42 -32.88
CA VAL A 378 -44.12 30.96 -32.21
C VAL A 378 -42.83 30.49 -32.90
N MET A 379 -42.73 29.20 -33.25
CA MET A 379 -41.59 28.65 -33.99
C MET A 379 -41.39 29.34 -35.34
N ASN A 380 -42.47 29.59 -36.08
CA ASN A 380 -42.40 30.27 -37.37
C ASN A 380 -42.00 31.74 -37.25
N ALA A 381 -42.47 32.42 -36.20
CA ALA A 381 -42.16 33.83 -35.98
C ALA A 381 -40.72 34.06 -35.48
N THR A 382 -40.18 33.13 -34.70
CA THR A 382 -38.94 33.37 -33.92
C THR A 382 -37.77 32.49 -34.31
N GLY A 383 -38.03 31.36 -34.97
CA GLY A 383 -37.03 30.33 -35.23
C GLY A 383 -36.73 29.40 -34.06
N ILE A 384 -37.34 29.60 -32.88
CA ILE A 384 -37.18 28.69 -31.74
C ILE A 384 -37.58 27.26 -32.14
N LYS A 385 -36.86 26.26 -31.63
CA LYS A 385 -37.10 24.85 -31.98
C LYS A 385 -37.48 23.97 -30.80
N TRP A 386 -37.28 24.44 -29.58
CA TRP A 386 -37.56 23.66 -28.38
C TRP A 386 -38.41 24.46 -27.40
N PHE A 387 -39.25 23.74 -26.66
CA PHE A 387 -40.03 24.30 -25.55
C PHE A 387 -39.86 23.43 -24.32
N THR A 388 -39.78 24.07 -23.16
CA THR A 388 -39.95 23.39 -21.87
C THR A 388 -41.44 23.38 -21.55
N LEU A 389 -42.06 22.21 -21.41
CA LEU A 389 -43.50 22.10 -21.16
C LEU A 389 -43.78 21.96 -19.67
N ALA A 390 -44.58 22.85 -19.12
CA ALA A 390 -44.97 22.90 -17.72
C ALA A 390 -46.40 22.37 -17.48
N PHE A 391 -46.75 21.78 -16.34
CA PHE A 391 -45.87 20.96 -15.51
C PHE A 391 -46.42 19.55 -15.41
N VAL A 392 -45.52 18.57 -15.31
CA VAL A 392 -45.87 17.21 -14.94
C VAL A 392 -45.90 17.14 -13.41
N LEU A 393 -47.06 16.79 -12.88
CA LEU A 393 -47.36 16.67 -11.46
C LEU A 393 -47.92 15.28 -11.12
N ALA A 394 -48.09 15.03 -9.84
CA ALA A 394 -48.61 13.80 -9.27
C ALA A 394 -50.14 13.83 -9.19
N GLN A 395 -50.80 12.73 -9.57
CA GLN A 395 -52.24 12.52 -9.40
C GLN A 395 -52.48 11.17 -8.72
N ASN A 396 -53.34 11.14 -7.70
CA ASN A 396 -53.70 9.92 -6.96
C ASN A 396 -52.48 9.10 -6.48
N GLY A 397 -51.53 9.78 -5.83
CA GLY A 397 -50.22 9.23 -5.48
C GLY A 397 -49.17 9.55 -6.54
N CYS A 398 -48.25 8.63 -6.82
CA CYS A 398 -47.08 8.83 -7.68
C CYS A 398 -47.37 8.64 -9.20
N ASN A 399 -48.59 8.95 -9.67
CA ASN A 399 -48.90 8.82 -11.10
C ASN A 399 -48.70 10.17 -11.83
N PRO A 400 -47.83 10.24 -12.86
CA PRO A 400 -47.53 11.49 -13.54
C PRO A 400 -48.66 11.89 -14.50
N THR A 401 -49.15 13.12 -14.36
CA THR A 401 -50.10 13.77 -15.27
C THR A 401 -49.79 15.26 -15.39
N TRP A 402 -50.31 15.92 -16.42
CA TRP A 402 -50.13 17.36 -16.60
C TRP A 402 -51.05 18.12 -15.62
N ASP A 403 -50.47 19.00 -14.80
CA ASP A 403 -51.16 19.75 -13.73
C ASP A 403 -52.04 18.90 -12.80
N SER A 404 -51.67 17.65 -12.55
CA SER A 404 -52.45 16.70 -11.74
C SER A 404 -53.87 16.42 -12.27
N GLN A 405 -54.21 16.88 -13.48
CA GLN A 405 -55.57 16.90 -14.00
C GLN A 405 -55.66 16.49 -15.47
N ARG A 406 -54.78 17.02 -16.33
CA ARG A 406 -54.77 16.74 -17.77
C ARG A 406 -54.03 15.41 -18.04
N PRO A 407 -54.59 14.54 -18.90
CA PRO A 407 -54.06 13.20 -19.08
C PRO A 407 -52.68 13.22 -19.74
N LEU A 408 -51.83 12.26 -19.35
CA LEU A 408 -50.50 12.10 -19.96
C LEU A 408 -50.60 11.74 -21.45
N LEU A 409 -51.57 10.93 -21.87
CA LEU A 409 -51.79 10.59 -23.28
C LEU A 409 -53.15 11.10 -23.74
N ASN A 410 -53.27 11.40 -25.02
CA ASN A 410 -54.47 11.87 -25.70
C ASN A 410 -55.00 13.23 -25.19
N GLY A 411 -54.15 14.03 -24.54
CA GLY A 411 -54.46 15.37 -24.04
C GLY A 411 -53.87 16.50 -24.88
N VAL A 412 -54.17 17.74 -24.50
CA VAL A 412 -53.65 18.96 -25.15
C VAL A 412 -52.13 19.01 -25.16
N ASP A 413 -51.48 18.57 -24.08
CA ASP A 413 -50.03 18.60 -23.96
C ASP A 413 -49.37 17.65 -24.98
N GLN A 414 -49.94 16.45 -25.21
CA GLN A 414 -49.45 15.56 -26.27
C GLN A 414 -49.68 16.16 -27.67
N GLN A 415 -50.80 16.87 -27.89
CA GLN A 415 -51.06 17.56 -29.15
C GLN A 415 -50.01 18.66 -29.39
N THR A 416 -49.66 19.43 -28.36
CA THR A 416 -48.58 20.43 -28.39
C THR A 416 -47.24 19.77 -28.73
N ILE A 417 -46.88 18.66 -28.10
CA ILE A 417 -45.65 17.89 -28.40
C ILE A 417 -45.62 17.46 -29.88
N ASN A 418 -46.73 16.90 -30.37
CA ASN A 418 -46.85 16.45 -31.75
C ASN A 418 -46.72 17.63 -32.72
N ALA A 419 -47.33 18.79 -32.43
CA ALA A 419 -47.25 19.98 -33.26
C ALA A 419 -45.82 20.54 -33.34
N VAL A 420 -45.12 20.61 -32.20
CA VAL A 420 -43.70 21.02 -32.15
C VAL A 420 -42.83 20.11 -33.00
N ARG A 421 -42.99 18.78 -32.86
CA ARG A 421 -42.22 17.79 -33.62
C ARG A 421 -42.54 17.81 -35.11
N ALA A 422 -43.80 17.98 -35.48
CA ALA A 422 -44.22 18.14 -36.87
C ALA A 422 -43.59 19.40 -37.52
N ALA A 423 -43.31 20.44 -36.73
CA ALA A 423 -42.60 21.65 -37.16
C ALA A 423 -41.06 21.54 -37.09
N GLY A 424 -40.52 20.33 -36.88
CA GLY A 424 -39.08 20.06 -36.83
C GLY A 424 -38.41 20.48 -35.51
N GLY A 425 -39.18 20.66 -34.45
CA GLY A 425 -38.70 20.91 -33.10
C GLY A 425 -38.77 19.68 -32.19
N ASP A 426 -38.55 19.89 -30.89
CA ASP A 426 -38.76 18.87 -29.86
C ASP A 426 -39.03 19.54 -28.49
N VAL A 427 -39.23 18.76 -27.43
CA VAL A 427 -39.69 19.29 -26.13
C VAL A 427 -38.85 18.81 -24.94
N VAL A 428 -38.96 19.54 -23.83
CA VAL A 428 -38.51 19.11 -22.49
C VAL A 428 -39.67 19.22 -21.51
N PRO A 429 -40.34 18.11 -21.18
CA PRO A 429 -41.27 18.09 -20.05
C PRO A 429 -40.56 18.48 -18.75
N SER A 430 -41.14 19.45 -18.06
CA SER A 430 -40.70 19.91 -16.74
C SER A 430 -41.60 19.32 -15.66
N PHE A 431 -40.98 18.77 -14.61
CA PHE A 431 -41.64 18.13 -13.47
C PHE A 431 -41.49 19.04 -12.25
N GLY A 432 -42.59 19.34 -11.56
CA GLY A 432 -42.56 20.19 -10.36
C GLY A 432 -43.11 21.60 -10.62
N GLY A 433 -42.31 22.63 -10.32
CA GLY A 433 -42.71 24.04 -10.30
C GLY A 433 -43.21 24.51 -8.92
N TRP A 434 -43.59 25.78 -8.81
CA TRP A 434 -43.88 26.43 -7.52
C TRP A 434 -45.04 25.80 -6.74
N SER A 435 -46.06 25.31 -7.45
CA SER A 435 -47.35 24.88 -6.88
C SER A 435 -47.82 23.53 -7.42
N GLY A 436 -48.86 22.98 -6.78
CA GLY A 436 -49.49 21.72 -7.17
C GLY A 436 -48.90 20.50 -6.45
N ASN A 437 -49.43 19.30 -6.76
CA ASN A 437 -49.00 18.07 -6.11
C ASN A 437 -47.75 17.52 -6.82
N LYS A 438 -46.56 17.88 -6.34
CA LYS A 438 -45.31 17.53 -7.03
C LYS A 438 -44.96 16.05 -6.83
N LEU A 439 -44.27 15.44 -7.80
CA LEU A 439 -43.94 14.00 -7.73
C LEU A 439 -42.90 13.69 -6.66
N GLY A 440 -41.92 14.57 -6.42
CA GLY A 440 -40.91 14.39 -5.39
C GLY A 440 -41.48 14.04 -4.01
N PRO A 441 -42.39 14.84 -3.43
CA PRO A 441 -42.96 14.58 -2.11
C PRO A 441 -44.04 13.49 -2.12
N ASN A 442 -44.71 13.25 -3.25
CA ASN A 442 -45.85 12.31 -3.34
C ASN A 442 -45.46 10.88 -3.71
N CYS A 443 -44.23 10.64 -4.16
CA CYS A 443 -43.69 9.30 -4.40
C CYS A 443 -43.05 8.74 -3.13
N ALA A 444 -43.34 7.46 -2.82
CA ALA A 444 -42.89 6.82 -1.58
C ALA A 444 -41.36 6.75 -1.47
N ASP A 445 -40.69 6.45 -2.58
CA ASP A 445 -39.24 6.30 -2.65
C ASP A 445 -38.68 6.71 -4.03
N ALA A 446 -37.35 6.65 -4.16
CA ALA A 446 -36.65 7.03 -5.38
C ALA A 446 -36.95 6.11 -6.56
N THR A 447 -37.24 4.83 -6.32
CA THR A 447 -37.58 3.86 -7.38
C THR A 447 -38.96 4.16 -7.94
N ALA A 448 -39.93 4.43 -7.08
CA ALA A 448 -41.28 4.86 -7.48
C ALA A 448 -41.23 6.17 -8.27
N LEU A 449 -40.45 7.14 -7.79
CA LEU A 449 -40.25 8.42 -8.47
C LEU A 449 -39.57 8.25 -9.85
N ALA A 450 -38.52 7.44 -9.93
CA ALA A 450 -37.87 7.11 -11.20
C ALA A 450 -38.85 6.42 -12.17
N GLY A 451 -39.72 5.54 -11.65
CA GLY A 451 -40.79 4.93 -12.42
C GLY A 451 -41.78 5.94 -12.98
N ALA A 452 -42.14 6.97 -12.21
CA ALA A 452 -42.99 8.07 -12.69
C ALA A 452 -42.30 8.88 -13.79
N TYR A 453 -41.04 9.28 -13.61
CA TYR A 453 -40.28 9.95 -14.66
C TYR A 453 -40.17 9.11 -15.93
N GLN A 454 -39.89 7.81 -15.78
CA GLN A 454 -39.77 6.89 -16.90
C GLN A 454 -41.08 6.78 -17.70
N LYS A 455 -42.26 6.75 -17.05
CA LYS A 455 -43.55 6.72 -17.75
C LYS A 455 -43.69 7.88 -18.74
N VAL A 456 -43.23 9.07 -18.37
CA VAL A 456 -43.29 10.26 -19.23
C VAL A 456 -42.23 10.21 -20.32
N ILE A 457 -41.01 9.75 -19.99
CA ILE A 457 -39.95 9.50 -20.97
C ILE A 457 -40.43 8.54 -22.05
N ASP A 458 -41.02 7.41 -21.66
CA ASP A 458 -41.51 6.37 -22.57
C ASP A 458 -42.72 6.87 -23.38
N ALA A 459 -43.66 7.58 -22.75
CA ALA A 459 -44.86 8.11 -23.40
C ALA A 459 -44.53 9.01 -24.61
N TYR A 460 -43.41 9.74 -24.54
CA TYR A 460 -43.06 10.71 -25.57
C TYR A 460 -41.70 10.46 -26.21
N ASN A 461 -40.98 9.38 -25.89
CA ASN A 461 -39.61 9.12 -26.38
C ASN A 461 -38.70 10.35 -26.20
N LEU A 462 -38.58 10.81 -24.95
CA LEU A 462 -37.89 12.07 -24.63
C LEU A 462 -36.37 11.96 -24.77
N LYS A 463 -35.75 13.09 -25.12
CA LYS A 463 -34.29 13.27 -25.13
C LYS A 463 -33.77 14.02 -23.91
N ALA A 464 -34.64 14.77 -23.25
CA ALA A 464 -34.33 15.52 -22.05
C ALA A 464 -35.55 15.62 -21.14
N ILE A 465 -35.30 15.72 -19.84
CA ILE A 465 -36.28 16.05 -18.81
C ILE A 465 -35.73 17.17 -17.92
N ASP A 466 -36.63 17.97 -17.39
CA ASP A 466 -36.32 19.05 -16.46
C ASP A 466 -37.03 18.82 -15.12
N ILE A 467 -36.29 18.84 -14.02
CA ILE A 467 -36.85 18.76 -12.68
C ILE A 467 -36.79 20.17 -12.09
N ASP A 468 -37.93 20.84 -12.12
CA ASP A 468 -38.11 22.19 -11.59
C ASP A 468 -38.48 22.07 -10.11
N ILE A 469 -37.45 22.17 -9.27
CA ILE A 469 -37.54 21.90 -7.84
C ILE A 469 -37.65 23.21 -7.08
N GLU A 470 -38.82 23.45 -6.48
CA GLU A 470 -39.16 24.72 -5.82
C GLU A 470 -39.88 24.50 -4.49
N ASN A 471 -39.95 25.54 -3.67
CA ASN A 471 -40.74 25.61 -2.42
C ASN A 471 -40.27 24.63 -1.31
N THR A 472 -40.88 24.78 -0.14
CA THR A 472 -40.57 24.08 1.13
C THR A 472 -40.79 22.57 1.09
N ASP A 473 -41.68 22.08 0.22
CA ASP A 473 -42.02 20.66 0.10
C ASP A 473 -41.05 19.85 -0.77
N GLU A 474 -40.26 20.51 -1.61
CA GLU A 474 -39.28 19.91 -2.51
C GLU A 474 -37.87 20.48 -2.35
N PHE A 475 -37.68 21.76 -2.67
CA PHE A 475 -36.35 22.37 -2.73
C PHE A 475 -35.70 22.51 -1.36
N GLU A 476 -36.45 22.95 -0.34
CA GLU A 476 -35.91 23.11 1.02
C GLU A 476 -36.00 21.82 1.84
N ASN A 477 -36.51 20.73 1.25
CA ASN A 477 -36.66 19.44 1.90
C ASN A 477 -35.59 18.45 1.43
N TYR A 478 -34.56 18.26 2.26
CA TYR A 478 -33.40 17.43 1.92
C TYR A 478 -33.73 15.95 1.69
N THR A 479 -34.77 15.43 2.35
CA THR A 479 -35.23 14.05 2.10
C THR A 479 -35.80 13.92 0.69
N VAL A 480 -36.54 14.94 0.25
CA VAL A 480 -37.14 14.96 -1.08
C VAL A 480 -36.09 15.25 -2.15
N GLN A 481 -35.15 16.16 -1.90
CA GLN A 481 -33.97 16.33 -2.77
C GLN A 481 -33.23 15.00 -2.98
N ASP A 482 -32.93 14.25 -1.90
CA ASP A 482 -32.25 12.96 -2.00
C ASP A 482 -33.04 11.94 -2.82
N ARG A 483 -34.37 11.93 -2.64
CA ARG A 483 -35.26 11.08 -3.43
C ARG A 483 -35.19 11.43 -4.92
N ILE A 484 -35.24 12.72 -5.25
CA ILE A 484 -35.15 13.23 -6.63
C ILE A 484 -33.81 12.85 -7.25
N LEU A 485 -32.69 13.11 -6.56
CA LEU A 485 -31.35 12.82 -7.08
C LEU A 485 -31.13 11.31 -7.30
N ASN A 486 -31.58 10.45 -6.37
CA ASN A 486 -31.52 9.01 -6.55
C ASN A 486 -32.46 8.52 -7.67
N ALA A 487 -33.61 9.16 -7.85
CA ALA A 487 -34.50 8.84 -8.96
C ALA A 487 -33.87 9.19 -10.31
N LEU A 488 -33.22 10.36 -10.42
CA LEU A 488 -32.49 10.79 -11.61
C LEU A 488 -31.31 9.87 -11.93
N LYS A 489 -30.60 9.39 -10.91
CA LYS A 489 -29.56 8.36 -11.06
C LYS A 489 -30.11 7.10 -11.74
N ILE A 490 -31.25 6.58 -11.26
CA ILE A 490 -31.90 5.39 -11.83
C ILE A 490 -32.34 5.66 -13.28
N VAL A 491 -32.93 6.82 -13.54
CA VAL A 491 -33.34 7.23 -14.90
C VAL A 491 -32.14 7.28 -15.83
N LYS A 492 -31.02 7.85 -15.41
CA LYS A 492 -29.79 7.95 -16.22
C LYS A 492 -29.19 6.58 -16.51
N GLN A 493 -29.15 5.69 -15.52
CA GLN A 493 -28.68 4.31 -15.69
C GLN A 493 -29.52 3.54 -16.71
N LYS A 494 -30.85 3.73 -16.69
CA LYS A 494 -31.76 3.08 -17.64
C LYS A 494 -31.77 3.72 -19.02
N ASN A 495 -31.49 5.02 -19.11
CA ASN A 495 -31.50 5.79 -20.35
C ASN A 495 -30.19 6.58 -20.49
N PRO A 496 -29.05 5.95 -20.83
CA PRO A 496 -27.75 6.66 -20.86
C PRO A 496 -27.71 7.89 -21.78
N GLY A 497 -28.59 7.95 -22.78
CA GLY A 497 -28.72 9.08 -23.71
C GLY A 497 -29.66 10.21 -23.25
N ILE A 498 -30.43 10.04 -22.17
CA ILE A 498 -31.33 11.09 -21.67
C ILE A 498 -30.51 12.22 -21.04
N LYS A 499 -30.97 13.46 -21.22
CA LYS A 499 -30.43 14.64 -20.55
C LYS A 499 -31.27 15.02 -19.35
N THR A 500 -30.63 15.18 -18.20
CA THR A 500 -31.28 15.56 -16.93
C THR A 500 -30.93 16.99 -16.58
N ILE A 501 -31.96 17.81 -16.40
CA ILE A 501 -31.86 19.21 -16.01
C ILE A 501 -32.48 19.33 -14.63
N VAL A 502 -31.85 20.08 -13.75
CA VAL A 502 -32.41 20.44 -12.45
C VAL A 502 -32.49 21.96 -12.37
N THR A 503 -33.71 22.49 -12.35
CA THR A 503 -34.00 23.93 -12.30
C THR A 503 -34.38 24.32 -10.87
N PHE A 504 -33.77 25.36 -10.30
CA PHE A 504 -33.99 25.76 -8.91
C PHE A 504 -33.72 27.26 -8.67
N GLY A 505 -34.27 27.80 -7.58
CA GLY A 505 -34.10 29.19 -7.17
C GLY A 505 -32.66 29.55 -6.79
N THR A 506 -32.28 30.83 -6.94
CA THR A 506 -30.92 31.31 -6.66
C THR A 506 -30.93 32.64 -5.92
N ALA A 507 -29.86 32.94 -5.18
CA ALA A 507 -29.56 34.31 -4.76
C ALA A 507 -28.87 35.08 -5.90
N THR A 508 -28.74 36.39 -5.76
CA THR A 508 -28.01 37.27 -6.70
C THR A 508 -26.53 36.93 -6.84
N SER A 509 -25.97 36.16 -5.91
CA SER A 509 -24.56 35.71 -5.89
C SER A 509 -24.37 34.22 -6.22
N GLY A 510 -25.45 33.49 -6.53
CA GLY A 510 -25.44 32.08 -6.89
C GLY A 510 -26.35 31.23 -6.01
N PRO A 511 -26.20 29.89 -6.05
CA PRO A 511 -27.05 28.98 -5.31
C PRO A 511 -27.15 29.33 -3.82
N THR A 512 -28.35 29.24 -3.26
CA THR A 512 -28.62 29.39 -1.82
C THR A 512 -28.02 28.21 -1.03
N ALA A 513 -28.21 28.17 0.30
CA ALA A 513 -27.78 27.03 1.09
C ALA A 513 -28.37 25.69 0.57
N ASP A 514 -29.66 25.67 0.24
CA ASP A 514 -30.35 24.49 -0.26
C ASP A 514 -29.90 24.09 -1.67
N GLY A 515 -29.65 25.08 -2.54
CA GLY A 515 -29.08 24.84 -3.87
C GLY A 515 -27.63 24.34 -3.80
N ASN A 516 -26.81 24.87 -2.89
CA ASN A 516 -25.46 24.38 -2.65
C ASN A 516 -25.46 22.93 -2.18
N ARG A 517 -26.34 22.60 -1.24
CA ARG A 517 -26.53 21.25 -0.73
C ARG A 517 -26.98 20.29 -1.84
N LEU A 518 -27.94 20.71 -2.68
CA LEU A 518 -28.43 19.92 -3.82
C LEU A 518 -27.29 19.53 -4.76
N ILE A 519 -26.41 20.48 -5.11
CA ILE A 519 -25.26 20.26 -5.99
C ILE A 519 -24.26 19.31 -5.33
N GLU A 520 -23.85 19.56 -4.09
CA GLU A 520 -22.92 18.69 -3.35
C GLU A 520 -23.42 17.25 -3.27
N GLN A 521 -24.70 17.10 -2.93
CA GLN A 521 -25.33 15.81 -2.76
C GLN A 521 -25.48 15.06 -4.07
N SER A 522 -25.74 15.77 -5.17
CA SER A 522 -25.82 15.15 -6.50
C SER A 522 -24.49 14.50 -6.91
N LYS A 523 -23.34 15.12 -6.54
CA LYS A 523 -22.02 14.50 -6.69
C LYS A 523 -21.86 13.30 -5.75
N ALA A 524 -22.19 13.45 -4.48
CA ALA A 524 -22.04 12.39 -3.47
C ALA A 524 -22.81 11.12 -3.83
N LEU A 525 -24.02 11.27 -4.37
CA LEU A 525 -24.86 10.14 -4.80
C LEU A 525 -24.48 9.58 -6.17
N GLY A 526 -23.69 10.32 -6.96
CA GLY A 526 -23.40 9.99 -8.35
C GLY A 526 -24.66 10.05 -9.22
N ALA A 527 -25.44 11.14 -9.09
CA ALA A 527 -26.71 11.33 -9.80
C ALA A 527 -26.52 11.66 -11.29
N ASP A 528 -25.32 12.09 -11.69
CA ASP A 528 -24.94 12.38 -13.09
C ASP A 528 -25.89 13.38 -13.77
N ILE A 529 -26.09 14.54 -13.12
CA ILE A 529 -26.91 15.65 -13.63
C ILE A 529 -26.19 16.34 -14.79
N ASP A 530 -26.85 16.46 -15.95
CA ASP A 530 -26.26 17.12 -17.11
C ASP A 530 -26.27 18.65 -16.98
N VAL A 531 -27.34 19.25 -16.44
CA VAL A 531 -27.46 20.72 -16.34
C VAL A 531 -28.08 21.16 -15.04
N PHE A 532 -27.41 22.08 -14.35
CA PHE A 532 -27.97 22.84 -13.23
C PHE A 532 -28.45 24.20 -13.74
N THR A 533 -29.75 24.45 -13.67
CA THR A 533 -30.37 25.68 -14.15
C THR A 533 -30.82 26.54 -12.98
N ILE A 534 -30.35 27.78 -12.93
CA ILE A 534 -30.80 28.74 -11.91
C ILE A 534 -31.98 29.56 -12.41
N MET A 535 -32.83 30.01 -11.48
CA MET A 535 -33.92 30.97 -11.70
C MET A 535 -33.59 32.35 -11.13
N PRO A 536 -32.84 33.22 -11.84
CA PRO A 536 -32.33 34.48 -11.33
C PRO A 536 -33.38 35.60 -11.41
N PHE A 537 -34.49 35.45 -10.71
CA PHE A 537 -35.54 36.45 -10.54
C PHE A 537 -36.17 36.30 -9.14
N ASP A 538 -37.09 37.21 -8.79
CA ASP A 538 -37.73 37.25 -7.47
C ASP A 538 -36.75 37.45 -6.30
N PHE A 539 -35.79 38.35 -6.47
CA PHE A 539 -34.80 38.69 -5.43
C PHE A 539 -35.35 39.54 -4.29
N GLY A 540 -36.59 40.05 -4.41
CA GLY A 540 -37.27 40.86 -3.41
C GLY A 540 -36.93 42.34 -3.46
N ASN A 541 -36.38 42.83 -4.59
CA ASN A 541 -36.06 44.25 -4.76
C ASN A 541 -36.30 44.72 -6.21
N ALA A 542 -37.38 45.48 -6.42
CA ALA A 542 -37.78 46.03 -7.71
C ALA A 542 -36.71 46.86 -8.44
N SER A 543 -35.74 47.44 -7.72
CA SER A 543 -34.63 48.23 -8.31
C SER A 543 -33.41 47.39 -8.69
N THR A 544 -33.51 46.05 -8.64
CA THR A 544 -32.40 45.16 -8.99
C THR A 544 -32.00 45.32 -10.45
N ASP A 545 -30.70 45.50 -10.70
CA ASP A 545 -30.12 45.36 -12.04
C ASP A 545 -30.15 43.87 -12.43
N MET A 546 -31.18 43.50 -13.18
CA MET A 546 -31.44 42.11 -13.55
C MET A 546 -30.34 41.50 -14.43
N TYR A 547 -29.64 42.30 -15.24
CA TYR A 547 -28.50 41.79 -15.99
C TYR A 547 -27.35 41.45 -15.03
N ALA A 548 -26.92 42.41 -14.22
CA ALA A 548 -25.81 42.22 -13.30
C ALA A 548 -26.08 41.10 -12.29
N ALA A 549 -27.30 41.03 -11.73
CA ALA A 549 -27.71 39.99 -10.81
C ALA A 549 -27.72 38.60 -11.46
N THR A 550 -28.23 38.48 -12.69
CA THR A 550 -28.22 37.21 -13.44
C THR A 550 -26.80 36.72 -13.71
N ILE A 551 -25.91 37.59 -14.19
CA ILE A 551 -24.53 37.22 -14.48
C ILE A 551 -23.75 36.88 -13.21
N SER A 552 -23.99 37.61 -12.12
CA SER A 552 -23.41 37.31 -10.80
C SER A 552 -23.88 35.95 -10.28
N ALA A 553 -25.18 35.66 -10.35
CA ALA A 553 -25.74 34.38 -9.94
C ALA A 553 -25.19 33.20 -10.77
N ALA A 554 -25.10 33.36 -12.09
CA ALA A 554 -24.55 32.35 -12.98
C ALA A 554 -23.06 32.07 -12.69
N ASN A 555 -22.26 33.12 -12.46
CA ASN A 555 -20.87 32.95 -12.05
C ASN A 555 -20.74 32.24 -10.69
N GLY A 556 -21.64 32.54 -9.75
CA GLY A 556 -21.74 31.85 -8.46
C GLY A 556 -21.99 30.35 -8.61
N LEU A 557 -22.97 29.97 -9.44
CA LEU A 557 -23.24 28.57 -9.77
C LEU A 557 -22.01 27.91 -10.43
N LYS A 558 -21.42 28.54 -11.44
CA LYS A 558 -20.22 28.03 -12.10
C LYS A 558 -19.09 27.77 -11.09
N ASN A 559 -18.84 28.71 -10.20
CA ASN A 559 -17.82 28.55 -9.15
C ASN A 559 -18.15 27.40 -8.20
N LYS A 560 -19.43 27.23 -7.84
CA LYS A 560 -19.88 26.09 -7.04
C LYS A 560 -19.63 24.76 -7.73
N LEU A 561 -19.97 24.65 -9.03
CA LEU A 561 -19.75 23.44 -9.81
C LEU A 561 -18.26 23.09 -9.92
N LYS A 562 -17.39 24.08 -10.14
CA LYS A 562 -15.93 23.87 -10.12
C LYS A 562 -15.45 23.32 -8.79
N SER A 563 -15.87 23.94 -7.69
CA SER A 563 -15.49 23.53 -6.34
C SER A 563 -15.95 22.11 -6.03
N VAL A 564 -17.21 21.78 -6.36
CA VAL A 564 -17.78 20.48 -6.07
C VAL A 564 -17.18 19.40 -6.96
N TYR A 565 -17.12 19.60 -8.28
CA TYR A 565 -16.75 18.55 -9.24
C TYR A 565 -15.27 18.52 -9.62
N GLY A 566 -14.51 19.58 -9.35
CA GLY A 566 -13.12 19.72 -9.80
C GLY A 566 -12.99 20.09 -11.28
N TRP A 567 -14.05 20.63 -11.87
CA TRP A 567 -14.10 21.04 -13.28
C TRP A 567 -13.33 22.35 -13.53
N ASP A 568 -12.91 22.55 -14.79
CA ASP A 568 -12.45 23.84 -15.28
C ASP A 568 -13.65 24.78 -15.56
N ASP A 569 -13.36 26.04 -15.90
CA ASP A 569 -14.41 27.03 -16.16
C ASP A 569 -15.29 26.63 -17.36
N ALA A 570 -14.68 26.17 -18.46
CA ALA A 570 -15.40 25.81 -19.68
C ALA A 570 -16.37 24.65 -19.44
N THR A 571 -15.93 23.62 -18.73
CA THR A 571 -16.77 22.47 -18.36
C THR A 571 -17.89 22.91 -17.42
N ALA A 572 -17.58 23.70 -16.38
CA ALA A 572 -18.59 24.16 -15.44
C ALA A 572 -19.67 25.04 -16.11
N TYR A 573 -19.31 25.89 -17.07
CA TYR A 573 -20.30 26.61 -17.87
C TYR A 573 -21.13 25.67 -18.75
N ALA A 574 -20.52 24.67 -19.39
CA ALA A 574 -21.23 23.69 -20.21
C ALA A 574 -22.25 22.83 -19.43
N HIS A 575 -22.26 22.91 -18.09
CA HIS A 575 -23.23 22.29 -17.18
C HIS A 575 -24.18 23.31 -16.52
N LEU A 576 -24.12 24.59 -16.92
CA LEU A 576 -24.91 25.69 -16.38
C LEU A 576 -26.10 26.02 -17.29
N GLY A 577 -27.25 26.27 -16.68
CA GLY A 577 -28.43 26.83 -17.33
C GLY A 577 -28.92 28.12 -16.65
N ILE A 578 -29.60 28.97 -17.42
CA ILE A 578 -30.37 30.11 -16.92
C ILE A 578 -31.83 29.95 -17.34
N SER A 579 -32.75 30.02 -16.38
CA SER A 579 -34.19 30.16 -16.61
C SER A 579 -34.66 31.50 -16.03
N GLY A 580 -34.72 32.55 -16.85
CA GLY A 580 -35.14 33.88 -16.39
C GLY A 580 -36.66 34.03 -16.27
N MET A 581 -37.13 35.24 -15.98
CA MET A 581 -38.53 35.63 -16.14
C MET A 581 -38.61 36.89 -17.01
N ASN A 582 -39.44 36.87 -18.05
CA ASN A 582 -39.50 37.98 -19.01
C ASN A 582 -40.34 39.15 -18.47
N GLY A 583 -39.87 40.38 -18.67
CA GLY A 583 -40.55 41.58 -18.17
C GLY A 583 -40.62 41.62 -16.64
N LEU A 584 -41.79 41.94 -16.09
CA LEU A 584 -42.01 42.03 -14.64
C LEU A 584 -42.02 40.63 -13.98
N SER A 585 -41.32 40.50 -12.86
CA SER A 585 -41.37 39.34 -11.96
C SER A 585 -42.44 39.50 -10.86
N ASP A 586 -42.62 38.48 -10.04
CA ASP A 586 -43.54 38.49 -8.89
C ASP A 586 -43.14 39.54 -7.85
N ASN A 587 -41.84 39.80 -7.69
CA ASN A 587 -41.31 40.85 -6.82
C ASN A 587 -41.09 42.22 -7.51
N ASN A 588 -41.73 42.43 -8.67
CA ASN A 588 -41.67 43.66 -9.47
C ASN A 588 -40.28 44.05 -9.97
N GLU A 589 -39.33 43.12 -10.04
CA GLU A 589 -38.11 43.33 -10.81
C GLU A 589 -38.43 43.31 -12.30
N THR A 590 -37.68 44.07 -13.11
CA THR A 590 -37.93 44.16 -14.54
C THR A 590 -36.75 43.65 -15.36
N THR A 591 -36.93 42.48 -15.99
CA THR A 591 -36.03 42.00 -17.03
C THR A 591 -36.45 42.60 -18.37
N THR A 592 -35.71 43.61 -18.84
CA THR A 592 -35.98 44.25 -20.14
C THR A 592 -35.49 43.38 -21.31
N VAL A 593 -35.95 43.70 -22.53
CA VAL A 593 -35.44 43.11 -23.77
C VAL A 593 -33.93 43.31 -23.93
N ALA A 594 -33.40 44.46 -23.51
CA ALA A 594 -31.98 44.76 -23.55
C ALA A 594 -31.20 43.87 -22.57
N ASN A 595 -31.71 43.70 -21.34
CA ASN A 595 -31.14 42.78 -20.35
C ASN A 595 -31.09 41.36 -20.90
N TRP A 596 -32.19 40.87 -21.48
CA TRP A 596 -32.26 39.50 -22.01
C TRP A 596 -31.35 39.27 -23.22
N THR A 597 -31.21 40.27 -24.10
CA THR A 597 -30.24 40.24 -25.21
C THR A 597 -28.82 40.10 -24.68
N ALA A 598 -28.45 40.92 -23.68
CA ALA A 598 -27.13 40.87 -23.07
C ALA A 598 -26.88 39.54 -22.33
N ILE A 599 -27.89 38.99 -21.63
CA ILE A 599 -27.81 37.66 -20.99
C ILE A 599 -27.55 36.58 -22.05
N ARG A 600 -28.27 36.62 -23.18
CA ARG A 600 -28.09 35.65 -24.29
C ARG A 600 -26.71 35.76 -24.92
N ASP A 601 -26.20 36.97 -25.14
CA ASP A 601 -24.86 37.19 -25.70
C ASP A 601 -23.77 36.71 -24.73
N TRP A 602 -23.93 36.97 -23.43
CA TRP A 602 -23.06 36.43 -22.39
C TRP A 602 -23.09 34.91 -22.34
N ALA A 603 -24.29 34.32 -22.41
CA ALA A 603 -24.51 32.88 -22.42
C ALA A 603 -23.75 32.21 -23.59
N ASN A 604 -23.89 32.75 -24.80
CA ASN A 604 -23.16 32.29 -25.99
C ASN A 604 -21.64 32.44 -25.86
N THR A 605 -21.18 33.54 -25.26
CA THR A 605 -19.74 33.80 -25.06
C THR A 605 -19.12 32.81 -24.07
N ASN A 606 -19.87 32.40 -23.05
CA ASN A 606 -19.39 31.50 -22.01
C ASN A 606 -19.71 30.03 -22.28
N HIS A 607 -20.36 29.72 -23.39
CA HIS A 607 -20.66 28.34 -23.80
C HIS A 607 -21.54 27.59 -22.81
N ILE A 608 -22.58 28.24 -22.26
CA ILE A 608 -23.46 27.60 -21.28
C ILE A 608 -24.35 26.52 -21.93
N ALA A 609 -24.94 25.65 -21.12
CA ALA A 609 -25.75 24.54 -21.63
C ALA A 609 -27.18 24.97 -22.02
N ARG A 610 -27.81 25.85 -21.24
CA ARG A 610 -29.24 26.12 -21.37
C ARG A 610 -29.60 27.58 -21.16
N LEU A 611 -30.50 28.06 -22.01
CA LEU A 611 -31.18 29.35 -21.86
C LEU A 611 -32.69 29.15 -22.03
N ALA A 612 -33.44 29.47 -20.99
CA ALA A 612 -34.89 29.40 -20.93
C ALA A 612 -35.43 30.63 -20.18
N PHE A 613 -36.74 30.81 -20.22
CA PHE A 613 -37.41 31.77 -19.34
C PHE A 613 -38.86 31.39 -19.12
N TRP A 614 -39.42 31.90 -18.03
CA TRP A 614 -40.84 31.93 -17.73
C TRP A 614 -41.47 33.24 -18.22
N SER A 615 -42.34 33.27 -19.23
CA SER A 615 -42.71 32.15 -20.12
C SER A 615 -43.14 32.67 -21.50
N VAL A 616 -43.22 31.77 -22.47
CA VAL A 616 -43.75 32.07 -23.82
C VAL A 616 -45.19 32.58 -23.72
N ASN A 617 -46.01 32.14 -22.77
CA ASN A 617 -47.38 32.66 -22.58
C ASN A 617 -47.40 34.18 -22.33
N ARG A 618 -46.36 34.70 -21.67
CA ARG A 618 -46.22 36.09 -21.26
C ARG A 618 -45.47 36.95 -22.28
N ASP A 619 -44.93 36.39 -23.35
CA ASP A 619 -44.00 37.08 -24.24
C ASP A 619 -44.73 37.97 -25.29
N ARG A 620 -45.58 38.87 -24.78
CA ARG A 620 -46.34 39.90 -25.50
C ARG A 620 -46.26 41.22 -24.75
N GLY A 621 -46.27 42.34 -25.48
CA GLY A 621 -46.16 43.68 -24.88
C GLY A 621 -47.44 44.15 -24.21
N CYS A 622 -47.33 44.72 -23.00
CA CYS A 622 -48.43 45.37 -22.28
C CYS A 622 -47.91 46.41 -21.28
N ALA A 623 -47.21 47.42 -21.78
CA ALA A 623 -46.58 48.44 -20.95
C ALA A 623 -47.56 49.06 -19.95
N GLY A 624 -47.21 49.01 -18.65
CA GLY A 624 -48.05 49.52 -17.56
C GLY A 624 -49.19 48.57 -17.14
N GLY A 625 -49.28 47.37 -17.70
CA GLY A 625 -50.28 46.35 -17.36
C GLY A 625 -50.00 45.57 -16.07
N GLY A 626 -48.86 45.82 -15.41
CA GLY A 626 -48.42 45.08 -14.23
C GLY A 626 -48.03 43.63 -14.54
N LEU A 627 -47.93 42.80 -13.50
CA LEU A 627 -47.70 41.36 -13.62
C LEU A 627 -48.95 40.67 -14.16
N GLN A 628 -48.81 39.95 -15.28
CA GLN A 628 -49.89 39.25 -15.96
C GLN A 628 -49.42 37.88 -16.47
N GLU A 629 -50.35 36.94 -16.59
CA GLU A 629 -50.12 35.61 -17.20
C GLU A 629 -50.07 35.65 -18.73
N THR A 630 -50.62 36.70 -19.35
CA THR A 630 -50.82 36.80 -20.81
C THR A 630 -49.83 37.73 -21.52
N CYS A 631 -49.06 38.50 -20.75
CA CYS A 631 -48.12 39.51 -21.25
C CYS A 631 -47.05 39.87 -20.19
N SER A 632 -45.98 40.55 -20.59
CA SER A 632 -44.77 40.73 -19.76
C SER A 632 -44.76 41.97 -18.88
N GLY A 633 -45.80 42.81 -18.97
CA GLY A 633 -45.91 44.08 -18.23
C GLY A 633 -45.07 45.24 -18.80
N ILE A 634 -44.29 44.99 -19.86
CA ILE A 634 -43.42 45.99 -20.49
C ILE A 634 -43.76 46.22 -21.97
N ALA A 635 -43.19 47.27 -22.56
CA ALA A 635 -43.23 47.48 -24.00
C ALA A 635 -42.26 46.51 -24.69
N GLN A 636 -42.78 45.72 -25.63
CA GLN A 636 -42.01 44.80 -26.48
C GLN A 636 -42.86 44.39 -27.69
N SER A 637 -42.22 43.80 -28.71
CA SER A 637 -42.95 43.08 -29.76
C SER A 637 -43.40 41.69 -29.27
N ASP A 638 -44.39 41.12 -29.95
CA ASP A 638 -44.79 39.73 -29.72
C ASP A 638 -43.61 38.79 -29.97
N TRP A 639 -43.41 37.86 -29.04
CA TRP A 639 -42.38 36.83 -29.07
C TRP A 639 -40.94 37.35 -29.09
N GLN A 640 -40.69 38.56 -28.59
CA GLN A 640 -39.36 39.18 -28.64
C GLN A 640 -38.34 38.48 -27.74
N PHE A 641 -38.71 38.04 -26.53
CA PHE A 641 -37.79 37.29 -25.66
C PHE A 641 -37.52 35.90 -26.25
N THR A 642 -38.54 35.27 -26.84
CA THR A 642 -38.40 33.99 -27.54
C THR A 642 -37.48 34.11 -28.76
N SER A 643 -37.60 35.19 -29.54
CA SER A 643 -36.73 35.50 -30.68
C SER A 643 -35.28 35.71 -30.26
N ILE A 644 -35.05 36.43 -29.16
CA ILE A 644 -33.69 36.58 -28.59
C ILE A 644 -33.15 35.21 -28.19
N THR A 645 -33.95 34.41 -27.48
CA THR A 645 -33.59 33.07 -26.99
C THR A 645 -33.29 32.11 -28.14
N ALA A 646 -33.98 32.22 -29.28
CA ALA A 646 -33.71 31.43 -30.48
C ALA A 646 -32.30 31.68 -31.06
N GLY A 647 -31.69 32.84 -30.78
CA GLY A 647 -30.30 33.15 -31.13
C GLY A 647 -29.26 32.56 -30.16
N PHE A 648 -29.66 31.80 -29.16
CA PHE A 648 -28.73 31.09 -28.28
C PHE A 648 -28.09 29.91 -29.02
N THR A 649 -26.76 29.91 -29.07
CA THR A 649 -25.94 28.94 -29.81
C THR A 649 -25.18 28.00 -28.90
N GLY A 650 -25.34 28.11 -27.58
CA GLY A 650 -24.51 27.41 -26.62
C GLY A 650 -23.18 28.10 -26.47
#